data_AF-A0A957PDS7-F1
#
_entry.id   AF-A0A957PDS7-F1
#
_cell.length_a   1.000
_cell.length_b   1.000
_cell.length_c   1.000
_cell.angle_alpha   90.00
_cell.angle_beta   90.00
_cell.angle_gamma   90.00
#
_symmetry.space_group_name_H-M   'P 1'
#
loop_
_entity.id
_entity.type
_entity.pdbx_description
1 polymer ?
#
loop_
_entity_poly.entity_id
_entity_poly.type
_entity_poly.pdbx_seq_one_letter_code
_entity_poly.pdbx_strand_id
1 'polypeptide(L)'
;MISQPHAQLNLLTLPTAQRQVLLYLVREGPTSEAALARALNQEPDGLAATVAALQMRHAITIDATGRLCAELGRTRRRALPARLWPALQTASRLYSAQEIATLRTVVPILQFARARMGEFTDHGPGHVLRVKVFATQLGHVLGLTANEQHLLRAAALLHDVGNVVDRATHHVISQETVEKLAATDRLPFSRREAGLVGLLCRWHRREYDPERCDELAGETVRTGLMASILRVADALDSDYRRVDYDDKFKRVLALFYPEEVPFLADLDTILGIRICCTPKLQLQIFVQPGTQAEQSFHIRALRKDVAETPLDCTIQVIECAPAPLSSRLARDVHARQAPLPAAQTDRPHAIIACPLDPHSVIMAALSRKHLFAAGHRVELLIFPDAADATSWLWRTELADREPSECAHLILIGDRPDADATSTLLAQVERWQNAGAQVTILNRHEANWGRLPHLLRQTAHAGNQVILGGDWAYFWGDQIDEADIFWGRIAALCTRDPVQSTVGLSSDEQTVSQGLLNAIYDHIASVRRAPTENVNWTTLITPLLERIATDDRGWFIDQASTFGPRYAVLPAAGQPTGKAMWFELTAPTAPHAVYWGLEAAIEARGRMPVRGICYRTPYAIATWSDSSAEDETNGGAVELLAINHWREEEATPIRLLYPPDIGPAPEGNECAIRVRLPMTLAQQVVQLLIAACNEN
;
A
#
# COMPACT_ATOMS: atom_id res chain seq x y z
N MET A 1 -35.15 3.49 -29.42
CA MET A 1 -34.01 3.83 -30.28
C MET A 1 -32.74 3.54 -29.51
N ILE A 2 -31.95 2.60 -30.00
CA ILE A 2 -30.67 2.17 -29.41
C ILE A 2 -29.66 3.29 -29.70
N SER A 3 -29.13 3.98 -28.68
CA SER A 3 -28.09 4.99 -28.91
C SER A 3 -26.82 4.29 -29.37
N GLN A 4 -26.29 4.68 -30.54
CA GLN A 4 -25.01 4.14 -31.02
C GLN A 4 -23.88 4.42 -30.00
N PRO A 5 -22.88 3.53 -29.90
CA PRO A 5 -21.72 3.77 -29.05
C PRO A 5 -20.96 4.99 -29.58
N HIS A 6 -20.77 6.02 -28.74
CA HIS A 6 -19.96 7.18 -29.09
C HIS A 6 -18.54 6.74 -29.43
N ALA A 7 -18.12 6.97 -30.68
CA ALA A 7 -16.76 6.74 -31.12
C ALA A 7 -15.80 7.60 -30.28
N GLN A 8 -14.72 6.98 -29.79
CA GLN A 8 -13.72 7.64 -28.96
C GLN A 8 -13.02 8.73 -29.79
N LEU A 9 -13.31 10.02 -29.50
CA LEU A 9 -12.72 11.13 -30.23
C LEU A 9 -11.23 11.24 -29.90
N ASN A 10 -10.38 10.91 -30.87
CA ASN A 10 -8.93 11.07 -30.73
C ASN A 10 -8.51 12.48 -31.17
N LEU A 11 -8.18 13.36 -30.22
CA LEU A 11 -7.73 14.73 -30.50
C LEU A 11 -6.54 14.80 -31.47
N LEU A 12 -5.69 13.77 -31.48
CA LEU A 12 -4.52 13.69 -32.34
C LEU A 12 -4.87 13.43 -33.81
N THR A 13 -6.04 12.86 -34.08
CA THR A 13 -6.52 12.63 -35.47
C THR A 13 -7.36 13.80 -36.00
N LEU A 14 -7.62 14.82 -35.18
CA LEU A 14 -8.31 16.03 -35.63
C LEU A 14 -7.35 16.94 -36.43
N PRO A 15 -7.81 17.53 -37.55
CA PRO A 15 -7.13 18.64 -38.21
C PRO A 15 -6.87 19.80 -37.23
N THR A 16 -5.80 20.56 -37.47
CA THR A 16 -5.33 21.63 -36.56
C THR A 16 -6.41 22.64 -36.20
N ALA A 17 -7.21 23.10 -37.17
CA ALA A 17 -8.29 24.06 -36.94
C ALA A 17 -9.40 23.48 -36.04
N GLN A 18 -9.82 22.23 -36.29
CA GLN A 18 -10.80 21.52 -35.46
C GLN A 18 -10.27 21.30 -34.04
N ARG A 19 -8.98 21.00 -33.91
CA ARG A 19 -8.32 20.83 -32.62
C ARG A 19 -8.28 22.14 -31.83
N GLN A 20 -7.92 23.25 -32.47
CA GLN A 20 -7.86 24.57 -31.82
C GLN A 20 -9.22 25.04 -31.31
N VAL A 21 -10.27 24.89 -32.13
CA VAL A 21 -11.65 25.20 -31.73
C VAL A 21 -12.09 24.37 -30.54
N LEU A 22 -11.89 23.05 -30.60
CA LEU A 22 -12.29 22.16 -29.53
C LEU A 22 -11.51 22.46 -28.23
N LEU A 23 -10.20 22.69 -28.30
CA LEU A 23 -9.39 23.03 -27.13
C LEU A 23 -9.78 24.38 -26.50
N TYR A 24 -10.09 25.39 -27.32
CA TYR A 24 -10.53 26.68 -26.82
C TYR A 24 -11.85 26.56 -26.04
N LEU A 25 -12.84 25.87 -26.62
CA LEU A 25 -14.15 25.65 -25.98
C LEU A 25 -14.05 24.83 -24.69
N VAL A 26 -13.08 23.91 -24.62
CA VAL A 26 -12.80 23.14 -23.40
C VAL A 26 -12.15 24.01 -22.31
N ARG A 27 -11.24 24.89 -22.69
CA ARG A 27 -10.46 25.70 -21.73
C ARG A 27 -11.23 26.91 -21.21
N GLU A 28 -11.89 27.62 -22.11
CA GLU A 28 -12.55 28.90 -21.83
C GLU A 28 -14.08 28.75 -21.66
N GLY A 29 -14.58 27.53 -21.84
CA GLY A 29 -16.00 27.18 -21.74
C GLY A 29 -16.83 27.60 -22.96
N PRO A 30 -18.18 27.50 -22.85
CA PRO A 30 -19.08 27.82 -23.94
C PRO A 30 -18.92 29.25 -24.45
N THR A 31 -19.00 29.49 -25.76
CA THR A 31 -18.90 30.86 -26.29
C THR A 31 -19.68 31.03 -27.60
N SER A 32 -19.89 32.27 -28.04
CA SER A 32 -20.47 32.52 -29.36
C SER A 32 -19.43 32.34 -30.46
N GLU A 33 -19.87 31.96 -31.65
CA GLU A 33 -18.98 31.76 -32.80
C GLU A 33 -18.17 33.03 -33.13
N ALA A 34 -18.77 34.21 -33.01
CA ALA A 34 -18.09 35.49 -33.22
C ALA A 34 -16.99 35.77 -32.15
N ALA A 35 -17.20 35.36 -30.90
CA ALA A 35 -16.19 35.49 -29.86
C ALA A 35 -15.05 34.48 -30.07
N LEU A 36 -15.38 33.26 -30.49
CA LEU A 36 -14.43 32.21 -30.83
C LEU A 36 -13.54 32.60 -32.02
N ALA A 37 -14.12 33.17 -33.09
CA ALA A 37 -13.39 33.66 -34.26
C ALA A 37 -12.35 34.70 -33.89
N ARG A 38 -12.74 35.68 -33.06
CA ARG A 38 -11.83 36.72 -32.56
C ARG A 38 -10.71 36.14 -31.71
N ALA A 39 -11.03 35.20 -30.84
CA ALA A 39 -10.05 34.64 -29.91
C ALA A 39 -9.03 33.71 -30.59
N LEU A 40 -9.44 33.00 -31.65
CA LEU A 40 -8.57 32.11 -32.43
C LEU A 40 -7.94 32.77 -33.65
N ASN A 41 -8.25 34.05 -33.90
CA ASN A 41 -7.82 34.79 -35.08
C ASN A 41 -8.12 34.03 -36.39
N GLN A 42 -9.33 33.48 -36.50
CA GLN A 42 -9.80 32.73 -37.66
C GLN A 42 -10.88 33.50 -38.42
N GLU A 43 -10.85 33.41 -39.75
CA GLU A 43 -11.90 33.97 -40.61
C GLU A 43 -13.25 33.28 -40.36
N PRO A 44 -14.38 34.01 -40.36
CA PRO A 44 -15.70 33.48 -40.03
C PRO A 44 -16.08 32.23 -40.83
N ASP A 45 -15.82 32.22 -42.14
CA ASP A 45 -16.19 31.10 -43.03
C ASP A 45 -15.38 29.82 -42.74
N GLY A 46 -14.11 29.98 -42.38
CA GLY A 46 -13.24 28.86 -41.99
C GLY A 46 -13.61 28.27 -40.63
N LEU A 47 -14.05 29.13 -39.70
CA LEU A 47 -14.55 28.70 -38.40
C LEU A 47 -15.88 27.97 -38.53
N ALA A 48 -16.83 28.48 -39.32
CA ALA A 48 -18.14 27.86 -39.53
C ALA A 48 -18.02 26.43 -40.08
N ALA A 49 -17.14 26.22 -41.07
CA ALA A 49 -16.85 24.88 -41.60
C ALA A 49 -16.23 23.95 -40.55
N THR A 50 -15.34 24.49 -39.70
CA THR A 50 -14.68 23.76 -38.62
C THR A 50 -15.67 23.35 -37.54
N VAL A 51 -16.57 24.27 -37.15
CA VAL A 51 -17.65 24.04 -36.19
C VAL A 51 -18.62 22.98 -36.72
N ALA A 52 -19.08 23.11 -37.96
CA ALA A 52 -19.97 22.12 -38.59
C ALA A 52 -19.34 20.72 -38.62
N ALA A 53 -18.05 20.62 -38.95
CA ALA A 53 -17.34 19.34 -38.97
C ALA A 53 -17.20 18.72 -37.56
N LEU A 54 -17.02 19.53 -36.52
CA LEU A 54 -16.98 19.06 -35.12
C LEU A 54 -18.38 18.67 -34.61
N GLN A 55 -19.44 19.39 -35.00
CA GLN A 55 -20.83 19.06 -34.67
C GLN A 55 -21.26 17.74 -35.31
N MET A 56 -20.91 17.51 -36.59
CA MET A 56 -21.16 16.24 -37.27
C MET A 56 -20.48 15.05 -36.58
N ARG A 57 -19.38 15.30 -35.86
CA ARG A 57 -18.64 14.30 -35.08
C ARG A 57 -19.13 14.20 -33.63
N HIS A 58 -20.18 14.95 -33.25
CA HIS A 58 -20.66 15.07 -31.88
C HIS A 58 -19.55 15.48 -30.89
N ALA A 59 -18.60 16.30 -31.34
CA ALA A 59 -17.50 16.80 -30.50
C ALA A 59 -17.85 18.15 -29.86
N ILE A 60 -18.83 18.87 -30.40
CA ILE A 60 -19.36 20.13 -29.87
C ILE A 60 -20.88 20.18 -30.12
N THR A 61 -21.63 20.88 -29.28
CA THR A 61 -23.06 21.19 -29.45
C THR A 61 -23.34 22.69 -29.36
N ILE A 62 -24.52 23.11 -29.81
CA ILE A 62 -25.02 24.48 -29.62
C ILE A 62 -26.08 24.42 -28.53
N ASP A 63 -25.92 25.21 -27.47
CA ASP A 63 -26.89 25.28 -26.39
C ASP A 63 -28.15 26.10 -26.78
N ALA A 64 -29.15 26.13 -25.89
CA ALA A 64 -30.41 26.85 -26.11
C ALA A 64 -30.23 28.37 -26.32
N THR A 65 -29.05 28.92 -26.02
CA THR A 65 -28.72 30.33 -26.18
C THR A 65 -27.86 30.61 -27.42
N GLY A 66 -27.60 29.60 -28.25
CA GLY A 66 -26.79 29.73 -29.46
C GLY A 66 -25.28 29.71 -29.20
N ARG A 67 -24.82 29.29 -28.02
CA ARG A 67 -23.38 29.17 -27.72
C ARG A 67 -22.86 27.79 -28.06
N LEU A 68 -21.66 27.76 -28.61
CA LEU A 68 -20.91 26.54 -28.88
C LEU A 68 -20.36 25.98 -27.57
N CYS A 69 -20.61 24.71 -27.30
CA CYS A 69 -20.18 23.95 -26.14
C CYS A 69 -19.37 22.75 -26.61
N ALA A 70 -18.22 22.49 -26.02
CA ALA A 70 -17.51 21.23 -26.29
C ALA A 70 -18.26 20.06 -25.65
N GLU A 71 -18.59 19.05 -26.45
CA GLU A 71 -19.02 17.74 -25.95
C GLU A 71 -17.79 16.84 -25.87
N LEU A 72 -17.08 16.97 -24.76
CA LEU A 72 -16.09 15.98 -24.40
C LEU A 72 -16.83 14.70 -24.02
N GLY A 73 -16.85 13.74 -24.95
CA GLY A 73 -17.31 12.38 -24.68
C GLY A 73 -16.77 11.94 -23.33
N ARG A 74 -17.68 11.45 -22.46
CA ARG A 74 -17.47 11.16 -21.03
C ARG A 74 -15.99 11.11 -20.67
N THR A 75 -15.45 12.24 -20.20
CA THR A 75 -14.17 12.22 -19.51
C THR A 75 -14.29 11.13 -18.47
N ARG A 76 -13.39 10.13 -18.48
CA ARG A 76 -13.22 9.26 -17.31
C ARG A 76 -12.94 10.22 -16.15
N ARG A 77 -13.98 10.44 -15.33
CA ARG A 77 -13.87 11.21 -14.10
C ARG A 77 -12.83 10.48 -13.27
N ARG A 78 -11.73 11.16 -12.96
CA ARG A 78 -10.84 10.75 -11.88
C ARG A 78 -11.55 11.18 -10.59
N ALA A 79 -12.36 10.29 -10.03
CA ALA A 79 -12.45 10.20 -8.57
C ALA A 79 -11.08 9.70 -8.06
N LEU A 80 -10.78 9.95 -6.78
CA LEU A 80 -9.68 9.33 -6.02
C LEU A 80 -9.17 8.05 -6.68
N PRO A 81 -7.91 7.81 -7.03
CA PRO A 81 -7.58 6.47 -7.49
C PRO A 81 -7.79 5.43 -6.36
N ALA A 82 -8.41 4.30 -6.70
CA ALA A 82 -8.63 3.09 -5.91
C ALA A 82 -7.37 2.53 -5.22
N ARG A 83 -6.21 3.10 -5.53
CA ARG A 83 -4.88 2.82 -4.97
C ARG A 83 -4.49 3.70 -3.79
N LEU A 84 -5.26 4.74 -3.46
CA LEU A 84 -4.96 5.61 -2.32
C LEU A 84 -5.68 5.18 -1.03
N TRP A 85 -6.69 4.32 -1.13
CA TRP A 85 -7.40 3.72 0.00
C TRP A 85 -6.74 2.47 0.55
N PRO A 86 -6.11 1.66 -0.31
CA PRO A 86 -5.11 0.73 0.12
C PRO A 86 -4.20 1.42 1.08
N ALA A 87 -3.65 2.62 0.81
CA ALA A 87 -2.54 3.28 1.53
C ALA A 87 -2.66 3.38 3.07
N LEU A 88 -3.80 3.01 3.64
CA LEU A 88 -4.01 2.81 5.05
C LEU A 88 -3.71 1.35 5.54
N GLN A 89 -3.54 0.34 4.67
CA GLN A 89 -3.93 -1.08 4.85
C GLN A 89 -2.91 -2.16 5.28
N THR A 90 -1.76 -1.86 5.90
CA THR A 90 -0.96 -2.97 6.48
C THR A 90 -1.76 -3.48 7.68
N ALA A 91 -1.96 -4.79 7.80
CA ALA A 91 -2.92 -5.50 8.66
C ALA A 91 -2.78 -5.30 10.20
N SER A 92 -2.23 -4.17 10.63
CA SER A 92 -1.84 -3.82 12.00
C SER A 92 -1.77 -2.30 12.24
N ARG A 93 -2.29 -1.43 11.35
CA ARG A 93 -2.30 0.03 11.60
C ARG A 93 -3.44 0.38 12.55
N LEU A 94 -3.12 0.60 13.82
CA LEU A 94 -4.07 1.14 14.78
C LEU A 94 -4.15 2.66 14.58
N TYR A 95 -5.23 3.14 13.96
CA TYR A 95 -5.56 4.57 14.00
C TYR A 95 -6.31 4.87 15.30
N SER A 96 -5.85 5.89 16.00
CA SER A 96 -6.62 6.55 17.05
C SER A 96 -7.88 7.21 16.48
N ALA A 97 -8.91 7.40 17.31
CA ALA A 97 -10.13 8.10 16.90
C ALA A 97 -9.85 9.51 16.32
N GLN A 98 -8.83 10.18 16.84
CA GLN A 98 -8.36 11.49 16.38
C GLN A 98 -7.76 11.42 14.96
N GLU A 99 -6.98 10.38 14.65
CA GLU A 99 -6.44 10.16 13.30
C GLU A 99 -7.54 9.82 12.30
N ILE A 100 -8.52 9.00 12.70
CA ILE A 100 -9.70 8.69 11.88
C ILE A 100 -10.45 9.98 11.51
N ALA A 101 -10.73 10.84 12.49
CA ALA A 101 -11.39 12.12 12.26
C ALA A 101 -10.53 13.06 11.39
N THR A 102 -9.20 13.07 11.58
CA THR A 102 -8.27 13.81 10.73
C THR A 102 -8.34 13.35 9.28
N LEU A 103 -8.27 12.04 9.03
CA LEU A 103 -8.35 11.45 7.69
C LEU A 103 -9.66 11.80 6.99
N ARG A 104 -10.80 11.73 7.69
CA ARG A 104 -12.12 12.11 7.15
C ARG A 104 -12.15 13.56 6.64
N THR A 105 -11.45 14.47 7.32
CA THR A 105 -11.38 15.88 6.93
C THR A 105 -10.37 16.12 5.80
N VAL A 106 -9.20 15.50 5.88
CA VAL A 106 -8.05 15.82 5.02
C VAL A 106 -8.15 15.19 3.65
N VAL A 107 -8.66 13.97 3.57
CA VAL A 107 -8.62 13.20 2.35
C VAL A 107 -9.40 13.88 1.19
N PRO A 108 -10.62 14.42 1.38
CA PRO A 108 -11.29 15.21 0.34
C PRO A 108 -10.49 16.43 -0.14
N ILE A 109 -9.69 17.06 0.73
CA ILE A 109 -8.85 18.21 0.38
C ILE A 109 -7.72 17.76 -0.55
N LEU A 110 -7.01 16.68 -0.19
CA LEU A 110 -5.90 16.13 -0.98
C LEU A 110 -6.36 15.60 -2.34
N GLN A 111 -7.56 15.03 -2.40
CA GLN A 111 -8.19 14.65 -3.68
C GLN A 111 -8.35 15.83 -4.61
N PHE A 112 -8.91 16.91 -4.07
CA PHE A 112 -9.13 18.12 -4.82
C PHE A 112 -7.80 18.76 -5.22
N ALA A 113 -6.81 18.79 -4.32
CA ALA A 113 -5.46 19.28 -4.63
C ALA A 113 -4.84 18.52 -5.80
N ARG A 114 -4.88 17.18 -5.76
CA ARG A 114 -4.43 16.33 -6.86
C ARG A 114 -5.17 16.63 -8.17
N ALA A 115 -6.49 16.74 -8.13
CA ALA A 115 -7.30 17.03 -9.33
C ALA A 115 -6.99 18.42 -9.90
N ARG A 116 -6.70 19.40 -9.04
CA ARG A 116 -6.40 20.78 -9.42
C ARG A 116 -5.00 20.93 -10.02
N MET A 117 -3.99 20.28 -9.44
CA MET A 117 -2.61 20.49 -9.86
C MET A 117 -2.37 20.03 -11.29
N GLY A 118 -3.08 18.99 -11.77
CA GLY A 118 -2.90 18.48 -13.13
C GLY A 118 -1.48 17.99 -13.42
N GLU A 119 -0.63 17.91 -12.39
CA GLU A 119 0.76 17.47 -12.46
C GLU A 119 0.82 15.95 -12.64
N PHE A 120 1.93 15.51 -13.24
CA PHE A 120 2.16 14.13 -13.65
C PHE A 120 2.72 13.24 -12.52
N THR A 121 2.71 13.76 -11.29
CA THR A 121 3.15 13.04 -10.08
C THR A 121 2.06 13.05 -9.03
N ASP A 122 1.96 11.97 -8.26
CA ASP A 122 0.97 11.84 -7.20
C ASP A 122 1.32 12.74 -6.00
N HIS A 123 0.42 13.68 -5.73
CA HIS A 123 0.36 14.51 -4.52
C HIS A 123 -0.98 14.33 -3.78
N GLY A 124 -1.71 13.25 -4.09
CA GLY A 124 -2.97 12.91 -3.45
C GLY A 124 -2.77 12.10 -2.17
N PRO A 125 -3.87 11.54 -1.62
CA PRO A 125 -3.83 10.75 -0.39
C PRO A 125 -2.80 9.61 -0.35
N GLY A 126 -2.49 8.94 -1.46
CA GLY A 126 -1.53 7.83 -1.45
C GLY A 126 -0.10 8.27 -1.20
N HIS A 127 0.31 9.42 -1.75
CA HIS A 127 1.59 10.04 -1.43
C HIS A 127 1.69 10.31 0.08
N VAL A 128 0.75 11.08 0.60
CA VAL A 128 0.68 11.45 2.01
C VAL A 128 0.68 10.22 2.94
N LEU A 129 0.00 9.15 2.57
CA LEU A 129 -0.06 7.92 3.36
C LEU A 129 1.25 7.14 3.32
N ARG A 130 1.98 7.13 2.20
CA ARG A 130 3.33 6.57 2.11
C ARG A 130 4.31 7.39 2.95
N VAL A 131 4.21 8.72 2.90
CA VAL A 131 4.99 9.62 3.77
C VAL A 131 4.69 9.35 5.25
N LYS A 132 3.42 9.19 5.63
CA LYS A 132 3.03 8.81 7.00
C LYS A 132 3.68 7.50 7.45
N VAL A 133 3.74 6.50 6.57
CA VAL A 133 4.39 5.21 6.87
C VAL A 133 5.87 5.39 7.13
N PHE A 134 6.59 6.04 6.22
CA PHE A 134 8.03 6.28 6.39
C PHE A 134 8.32 7.14 7.62
N ALA A 135 7.53 8.19 7.85
CA ALA A 135 7.67 9.06 9.00
C ALA A 135 7.46 8.28 10.32
N THR A 136 6.46 7.40 10.37
CA THR A 136 6.20 6.57 11.57
C THR A 136 7.34 5.57 11.82
N GLN A 137 7.82 4.90 10.77
CA GLN A 137 8.95 3.97 10.83
C GLN A 137 10.20 4.67 11.36
N LEU A 138 10.60 5.77 10.72
CA LEU A 138 11.75 6.58 11.12
C LEU A 138 11.58 7.15 12.53
N GLY A 139 10.37 7.58 12.89
CA GLY A 139 10.05 8.06 14.24
C GLY A 139 10.33 7.00 15.30
N HIS A 140 9.99 5.72 15.04
CA HIS A 140 10.26 4.64 15.98
C HIS A 140 11.75 4.32 16.03
N VAL A 141 12.44 4.32 14.88
CA VAL A 141 13.89 4.11 14.80
C VAL A 141 14.65 5.18 15.60
N LEU A 142 14.19 6.43 15.55
CA LEU A 142 14.83 7.58 16.20
C LEU A 142 14.29 7.84 17.62
N GLY A 143 13.46 6.93 18.14
CA GLY A 143 13.00 6.95 19.53
C GLY A 143 12.06 8.11 19.86
N LEU A 144 11.16 8.48 18.95
CA LEU A 144 10.07 9.43 19.23
C LEU A 144 9.13 8.88 20.31
N THR A 145 8.63 9.76 21.18
CA THR A 145 7.60 9.44 22.17
C THR A 145 6.25 9.19 21.48
N ALA A 146 5.28 8.66 22.23
CA ALA A 146 3.93 8.46 21.68
C ALA A 146 3.28 9.78 21.21
N ASN A 147 3.50 10.87 21.95
CA ASN A 147 2.99 12.20 21.58
C ASN A 147 3.69 12.76 20.34
N GLU A 148 5.02 12.64 20.24
CA GLU A 148 5.75 13.03 19.04
C GLU A 148 5.33 12.20 17.82
N GLN A 149 5.15 10.88 17.98
CA GLN A 149 4.64 10.01 16.92
C GLN A 149 3.25 10.44 16.44
N HIS A 150 2.36 10.77 17.38
CA HIS A 150 1.03 11.26 17.06
C HIS A 150 1.09 12.55 16.22
N LEU A 151 1.86 13.55 16.67
CA LEU A 151 2.01 14.82 15.96
C LEU A 151 2.66 14.65 14.59
N LEU A 152 3.69 13.80 14.48
CA LEU A 152 4.37 13.51 13.23
C LEU A 152 3.44 12.83 12.21
N ARG A 153 2.62 11.85 12.66
CA ARG A 153 1.64 11.19 11.78
C ARG A 153 0.58 12.19 11.30
N ALA A 154 0.07 13.04 12.19
CA ALA A 154 -0.85 14.11 11.81
C ALA A 154 -0.21 15.07 10.78
N ALA A 155 1.02 15.52 11.03
CA ALA A 155 1.74 16.40 10.11
C ALA A 155 2.00 15.75 8.75
N ALA A 156 2.39 14.47 8.72
CA ALA A 156 2.55 13.72 7.48
C ALA A 156 1.24 13.67 6.67
N LEU A 157 0.10 13.50 7.35
CA LEU A 157 -1.22 13.55 6.72
C LEU A 157 -1.56 14.93 6.13
N LEU A 158 -1.06 16.00 6.73
CA LEU A 158 -1.48 17.38 6.47
C LEU A 158 -0.48 18.19 5.63
N HIS A 159 0.77 17.73 5.48
CA HIS A 159 1.86 18.57 4.95
C HIS A 159 1.58 19.16 3.55
N ASP A 160 0.83 18.43 2.73
CA ASP A 160 0.57 18.77 1.33
C ASP A 160 -0.85 19.32 1.08
N VAL A 161 -1.67 19.57 2.11
CA VAL A 161 -3.05 20.07 1.91
C VAL A 161 -3.10 21.45 1.26
N GLY A 162 -2.08 22.28 1.47
CA GLY A 162 -1.97 23.62 0.88
C GLY A 162 -1.85 23.63 -0.65
N ASN A 163 -1.52 22.49 -1.27
CA ASN A 163 -1.50 22.34 -2.73
C ASN A 163 -2.89 22.58 -3.37
N VAL A 164 -3.97 22.52 -2.57
CA VAL A 164 -5.30 22.94 -3.00
C VAL A 164 -5.36 24.40 -3.44
N VAL A 165 -4.47 25.25 -2.92
CA VAL A 165 -4.44 26.68 -3.21
C VAL A 165 -3.28 27.03 -4.14
N ASP A 166 -2.05 26.68 -3.75
CA ASP A 166 -0.85 27.04 -4.48
C ASP A 166 0.31 26.08 -4.21
N ARG A 167 1.01 25.67 -5.28
CA ARG A 167 2.14 24.73 -5.20
C ARG A 167 3.40 25.39 -4.67
N ALA A 168 3.67 26.66 -4.98
CA ALA A 168 4.93 27.31 -4.56
C ALA A 168 4.98 27.59 -3.05
N THR A 169 3.82 27.78 -2.43
CA THR A 169 3.66 28.16 -1.02
C THR A 169 2.85 27.17 -0.20
N HIS A 170 2.50 25.99 -0.73
CA HIS A 170 1.68 24.98 -0.06
C HIS A 170 2.08 24.71 1.39
N HIS A 171 3.35 24.52 1.74
CA HIS A 171 3.81 24.37 3.13
C HIS A 171 3.29 25.45 4.10
N VAL A 172 3.29 26.73 3.68
CA VAL A 172 2.72 27.84 4.48
C VAL A 172 1.19 27.72 4.54
N ILE A 173 0.55 27.41 3.42
CA ILE A 173 -0.90 27.29 3.33
C ILE A 173 -1.40 26.06 4.11
N SER A 174 -0.63 24.98 4.15
CA SER A 174 -0.89 23.77 4.93
C SER A 174 -0.93 24.10 6.42
N GLN A 175 0.07 24.85 6.92
CA GLN A 175 0.06 25.38 8.29
C GLN A 175 -1.24 26.15 8.57
N GLU A 176 -1.55 27.16 7.75
CA GLU A 176 -2.76 27.98 7.95
C GLU A 176 -4.04 27.14 7.89
N THR A 177 -4.09 26.13 7.03
CA THR A 177 -5.24 25.25 6.86
C THR A 177 -5.45 24.40 8.11
N VAL A 178 -4.38 23.84 8.68
CA VAL A 178 -4.45 23.08 9.94
C VAL A 178 -5.00 23.96 11.07
N GLU A 179 -4.41 25.15 11.25
CA GLU A 179 -4.81 26.08 12.30
C GLU A 179 -6.27 26.54 12.15
N LYS A 180 -6.73 26.84 10.93
CA LYS A 180 -8.11 27.26 10.63
C LYS A 180 -9.13 26.12 10.86
N LEU A 181 -8.81 24.90 10.42
CA LEU A 181 -9.72 23.76 10.58
C LEU A 181 -9.83 23.33 12.04
N ALA A 182 -8.74 23.40 12.81
CA ALA A 182 -8.77 23.16 14.26
C ALA A 182 -9.58 24.23 15.00
N ALA A 183 -9.41 25.52 14.65
CA ALA A 183 -10.17 26.63 15.25
C ALA A 183 -11.68 26.58 14.98
N THR A 184 -12.12 25.75 14.03
CA THR A 184 -13.53 25.54 13.68
C THR A 184 -14.02 24.13 14.05
N ASP A 185 -13.28 23.42 14.91
CA ASP A 185 -13.57 22.06 15.39
C ASP A 185 -13.73 21.01 14.26
N ARG A 186 -13.22 21.30 13.06
CA ARG A 186 -13.23 20.37 11.92
C ARG A 186 -12.03 19.43 11.92
N LEU A 187 -10.96 19.82 12.63
CA LEU A 187 -9.90 18.92 13.02
C LEU A 187 -9.94 18.74 14.54
N PRO A 188 -9.80 17.51 15.05
CA PRO A 188 -9.89 17.20 16.47
C PRO A 188 -8.58 17.54 17.22
N PHE A 189 -8.02 18.73 17.00
CA PHE A 189 -6.79 19.17 17.64
C PHE A 189 -7.05 20.32 18.59
N SER A 190 -6.41 20.27 19.76
CA SER A 190 -6.26 21.47 20.58
C SER A 190 -5.48 22.55 19.82
N ARG A 191 -5.63 23.80 20.25
CA ARG A 191 -4.88 24.93 19.66
C ARG A 191 -3.37 24.71 19.67
N ARG A 192 -2.85 24.06 20.71
CA ARG A 192 -1.41 23.81 20.86
C ARG A 192 -0.94 22.71 19.91
N GLU A 193 -1.68 21.60 19.81
CA GLU A 193 -1.41 20.55 18.81
C GLU A 193 -1.47 21.10 17.39
N ALA A 194 -2.52 21.86 17.06
CA ALA A 194 -2.68 22.46 15.74
C ALA A 194 -1.50 23.38 15.37
N GLY A 195 -0.98 24.15 16.33
CA GLY A 195 0.22 24.97 16.13
C GLY A 195 1.48 24.16 15.84
N LEU A 196 1.68 23.03 16.54
CA LEU A 196 2.82 22.15 16.31
C LEU A 196 2.71 21.37 14.98
N VAL A 197 1.54 20.78 14.72
CA VAL A 197 1.25 20.09 13.45
C VAL A 197 1.37 21.05 12.27
N GLY A 198 0.84 22.27 12.40
CA GLY A 198 0.98 23.32 11.39
C GLY A 198 2.44 23.72 11.16
N LEU A 199 3.23 23.86 12.23
CA LEU A 199 4.65 24.18 12.12
C LEU A 199 5.43 23.06 11.41
N LEU A 200 5.15 21.79 11.72
CA LEU A 200 5.73 20.65 10.99
C LEU A 200 5.35 20.68 9.50
N CYS A 201 4.08 21.00 9.19
CA CYS A 201 3.64 21.18 7.81
C CYS A 201 4.37 22.34 7.12
N ARG A 202 4.75 23.40 7.83
CA ARG A 202 5.57 24.47 7.26
C ARG A 202 7.01 24.01 7.01
N TRP A 203 7.57 23.25 7.94
CA TRP A 203 8.98 22.87 8.02
C TRP A 203 9.37 21.60 7.26
N HIS A 204 8.40 20.89 6.68
CA HIS A 204 8.69 19.75 5.79
C HIS A 204 9.50 20.14 4.54
N ARG A 205 9.70 21.45 4.28
CA ARG A 205 10.60 21.95 3.23
C ARG A 205 11.07 23.37 3.54
N ARG A 206 12.17 23.77 2.91
CA ARG A 206 12.81 25.10 3.07
C ARG A 206 13.34 25.31 4.49
N GLU A 207 13.23 26.53 5.03
CA GLU A 207 13.79 26.94 6.30
C GLU A 207 13.08 26.26 7.49
N TYR A 208 13.87 25.70 8.39
CA TYR A 208 13.43 25.09 9.64
C TYR A 208 14.57 25.10 10.66
N ASP A 209 14.27 24.83 11.92
CA ASP A 209 15.25 24.70 13.00
C ASP A 209 15.31 23.23 13.46
N PRO A 210 16.42 22.49 13.18
CA PRO A 210 16.56 21.09 13.55
C PRO A 210 16.72 20.85 15.06
N GLU A 211 17.12 21.88 15.83
CA GLU A 211 17.34 21.76 17.28
C GLU A 211 16.11 22.17 18.10
N ARG A 212 15.07 22.72 17.44
CA ARG A 212 13.89 23.21 18.13
C ARG A 212 13.21 22.12 18.95
N CYS A 213 12.97 22.45 20.21
CA CYS A 213 12.08 21.73 21.10
C CYS A 213 10.92 22.65 21.52
N ASP A 214 9.72 22.08 21.59
CA ASP A 214 8.52 22.73 22.11
C ASP A 214 7.96 21.93 23.29
N GLU A 215 6.98 22.48 23.99
CA GLU A 215 6.24 21.77 25.05
C GLU A 215 4.78 21.52 24.65
N LEU A 216 4.28 20.32 24.94
CA LEU A 216 2.88 19.94 24.83
C LEU A 216 2.50 19.10 26.06
N ALA A 217 1.48 19.53 26.81
CA ALA A 217 0.98 18.82 28.00
C ALA A 217 2.07 18.47 29.04
N GLY A 218 3.08 19.33 29.21
CA GLY A 218 4.18 19.11 30.15
C GLY A 218 5.30 18.18 29.62
N GLU A 219 5.17 17.69 28.39
CA GLU A 219 6.21 16.88 27.73
C GLU A 219 7.01 17.71 26.73
N THR A 220 8.32 17.45 26.66
CA THR A 220 9.18 17.99 25.63
C THR A 220 8.91 17.29 24.30
N VAL A 221 8.69 18.09 23.26
CA VAL A 221 8.42 17.68 21.89
C VAL A 221 9.58 18.17 21.02
N ARG A 222 10.35 17.25 20.44
CA ARG A 222 11.49 17.55 19.57
C ARG A 222 11.02 17.91 18.16
N THR A 223 10.40 19.08 18.03
CA THR A 223 9.81 19.58 16.78
C THR A 223 10.80 19.61 15.62
N GLY A 224 12.05 20.03 15.86
CA GLY A 224 13.10 20.04 14.84
C GLY A 224 13.43 18.65 14.30
N LEU A 225 13.57 17.66 15.19
CA LEU A 225 13.77 16.26 14.80
C LEU A 225 12.57 15.71 14.01
N MET A 226 11.34 15.98 14.45
CA MET A 226 10.14 15.55 13.71
C MET A 226 10.06 16.19 12.32
N ALA A 227 10.42 17.46 12.18
CA ALA A 227 10.50 18.13 10.87
C ALA A 227 11.56 17.46 10.00
N SER A 228 12.75 17.15 10.54
CA SER A 228 13.79 16.40 9.83
C SER A 228 13.31 15.03 9.35
N ILE A 229 12.58 14.29 10.20
CA ILE A 229 12.00 13.00 9.83
C ILE A 229 10.99 13.17 8.69
N LEU A 230 10.10 14.16 8.79
CA LEU A 230 9.08 14.40 7.77
C LEU A 230 9.69 14.76 6.41
N ARG A 231 10.78 15.55 6.39
CA ARG A 231 11.53 15.86 5.15
C ARG A 231 12.06 14.60 4.48
N VAL A 232 12.75 13.75 5.25
CA VAL A 232 13.29 12.50 4.71
C VAL A 232 12.17 11.55 4.28
N ALA A 233 11.09 11.45 5.06
CA ALA A 233 9.92 10.64 4.73
C ALA A 233 9.22 11.08 3.43
N ASP A 234 9.13 12.40 3.18
CA ASP A 234 8.61 12.96 1.92
C ASP A 234 9.51 12.59 0.73
N ALA A 235 10.82 12.80 0.89
CA ALA A 235 11.80 12.43 -0.14
C ALA A 235 11.84 10.92 -0.43
N LEU A 236 11.64 10.08 0.59
CA LEU A 236 11.54 8.62 0.47
C LEU A 236 10.35 8.14 -0.39
N ASP A 237 9.34 8.98 -0.60
CA ASP A 237 8.25 8.64 -1.50
C ASP A 237 8.60 8.81 -3.00
N SER A 238 9.83 9.19 -3.33
CA SER A 238 10.23 9.51 -4.70
C SER A 238 10.58 8.28 -5.55
N ASP A 239 9.59 7.45 -5.88
CA ASP A 239 9.76 6.30 -6.75
C ASP A 239 8.64 6.10 -7.77
N TYR A 240 8.69 5.00 -8.53
CA TYR A 240 7.73 4.67 -9.59
C TYR A 240 6.27 4.74 -9.15
N ARG A 241 6.00 4.66 -7.83
CA ARG A 241 4.64 4.71 -7.30
C ARG A 241 4.01 6.11 -7.35
N ARG A 242 4.82 7.16 -7.47
CA ARG A 242 4.35 8.52 -7.74
C ARG A 242 3.93 8.73 -9.18
N VAL A 243 4.26 7.80 -10.08
CA VAL A 243 3.86 7.89 -11.49
C VAL A 243 2.36 7.62 -11.63
N ASP A 244 1.65 8.57 -12.24
CA ASP A 244 0.20 8.52 -12.41
C ASP A 244 -0.26 8.38 -13.88
N TYR A 245 0.69 8.15 -14.76
CA TYR A 245 0.52 8.10 -16.21
C TYR A 245 0.93 6.74 -16.82
N ASP A 246 0.27 6.37 -17.92
CA ASP A 246 0.61 5.19 -18.72
C ASP A 246 1.53 5.56 -19.90
N ASP A 247 2.02 4.56 -20.65
CA ASP A 247 2.90 4.78 -21.80
C ASP A 247 2.29 5.68 -22.88
N LYS A 248 0.97 5.65 -23.04
CA LYS A 248 0.28 6.52 -23.99
C LYS A 248 0.41 7.97 -23.56
N PHE A 249 0.28 8.22 -22.27
CA PHE A 249 0.41 9.54 -21.70
C PHE A 249 1.87 10.00 -21.60
N LYS A 250 2.85 9.10 -21.39
CA LYS A 250 4.30 9.43 -21.53
C LYS A 250 4.63 10.04 -22.90
N ARG A 251 4.03 9.51 -23.98
CA ARG A 251 4.19 10.07 -25.33
C ARG A 251 3.59 11.48 -25.46
N VAL A 252 2.53 11.77 -24.71
CA VAL A 252 1.93 13.12 -24.65
C VAL A 252 2.85 14.07 -23.88
N LEU A 253 3.42 13.62 -22.75
CA LEU A 253 4.40 14.39 -21.98
C LEU A 253 5.61 14.78 -22.81
N ALA A 254 6.21 13.83 -23.51
CA ALA A 254 7.36 14.10 -24.37
C ALA A 254 7.06 15.09 -25.50
N LEU A 255 5.80 15.16 -25.95
CA LEU A 255 5.39 16.08 -27.00
C LEU A 255 5.19 17.51 -26.48
N PHE A 256 4.55 17.67 -25.32
CA PHE A 256 4.14 18.99 -24.81
C PHE A 256 5.06 19.58 -23.74
N TYR A 257 5.76 18.72 -22.99
CA TYR A 257 6.61 19.08 -21.86
C TYR A 257 7.97 18.36 -21.94
N PRO A 258 8.72 18.49 -23.06
CA PRO A 258 9.97 17.76 -23.25
C PRO A 258 11.01 18.04 -22.16
N GLU A 259 10.98 19.23 -21.56
CA GLU A 259 11.87 19.63 -20.47
C GLU A 259 11.52 19.00 -19.12
N GLU A 260 10.26 18.58 -18.91
CA GLU A 260 9.80 17.94 -17.68
C GLU A 260 9.97 16.41 -17.72
N VAL A 261 10.07 15.82 -18.92
CA VAL A 261 10.24 14.37 -19.09
C VAL A 261 11.43 13.82 -18.32
N PRO A 262 12.63 14.43 -18.31
CA PRO A 262 13.75 13.90 -17.53
C PRO A 262 13.44 13.80 -16.04
N PHE A 263 12.71 14.77 -15.47
CA PHE A 263 12.30 14.74 -14.07
C PHE A 263 11.26 13.64 -13.82
N LEU A 264 10.29 13.48 -14.70
CA LEU A 264 9.20 12.51 -14.54
C LEU A 264 9.65 11.08 -14.81
N ALA A 265 10.47 10.86 -15.84
CA ALA A 265 11.02 9.55 -16.20
C ALA A 265 12.03 9.03 -15.17
N ASP A 266 12.69 9.91 -14.41
CA ASP A 266 13.60 9.54 -13.33
C ASP A 266 12.87 8.73 -12.22
N LEU A 267 11.60 9.06 -11.92
CA LEU A 267 10.79 8.29 -10.98
C LEU A 267 10.57 6.85 -11.43
N ASP A 268 10.42 6.61 -12.74
CA ASP A 268 10.26 5.25 -13.29
C ASP A 268 11.52 4.38 -13.06
N THR A 269 12.70 5.00 -12.90
CA THR A 269 13.96 4.29 -12.70
C THR A 269 14.16 3.84 -11.26
N ILE A 270 13.48 4.46 -10.30
CA ILE A 270 13.54 4.10 -8.88
C ILE A 270 12.45 3.08 -8.61
N LEU A 271 12.87 1.85 -8.36
CA LEU A 271 12.01 0.69 -8.14
C LEU A 271 11.49 0.62 -6.71
N GLY A 272 12.17 1.34 -5.81
CA GLY A 272 11.66 1.77 -4.51
C GLY A 272 12.75 1.68 -3.44
N ILE A 273 12.34 1.72 -2.17
CA ILE A 273 13.26 1.96 -1.05
C ILE A 273 13.06 0.99 0.11
N ARG A 274 14.17 0.59 0.71
CA ARG A 274 14.27 -0.24 1.92
C ARG A 274 15.05 0.51 3.00
N ILE A 275 14.55 0.48 4.22
CA ILE A 275 15.16 1.08 5.41
C ILE A 275 15.81 -0.04 6.21
N CYS A 276 17.13 -0.08 6.19
CA CYS A 276 17.94 -1.02 6.95
C CYS A 276 18.38 -0.35 8.25
N CYS A 277 17.85 -0.85 9.37
CA CYS A 277 18.24 -0.42 10.70
C CYS A 277 19.27 -1.41 11.23
N THR A 278 20.53 -1.00 11.15
CA THR A 278 21.65 -1.60 11.90
C THR A 278 21.97 -0.64 13.07
N PRO A 279 23.06 -0.74 13.86
CA PRO A 279 23.40 0.34 14.79
C PRO A 279 23.45 1.74 14.14
N LYS A 280 23.57 1.81 12.79
CA LYS A 280 23.31 3.01 11.97
C LYS A 280 22.12 2.82 11.03
N LEU A 281 21.43 3.92 10.73
CA LEU A 281 20.34 3.96 9.75
C LEU A 281 20.92 3.96 8.32
N GLN A 282 20.43 3.06 7.48
CA GLN A 282 20.78 2.99 6.06
C GLN A 282 19.52 2.94 5.20
N LEU A 283 19.46 3.79 4.18
CA LEU A 283 18.43 3.81 3.15
C LEU A 283 18.99 3.15 1.89
N GLN A 284 18.38 2.06 1.46
CA GLN A 284 18.74 1.33 0.25
C GLN A 284 17.73 1.64 -0.85
N ILE A 285 18.20 2.23 -1.94
CA ILE A 285 17.38 2.64 -3.09
C ILE A 285 17.62 1.66 -4.22
N PHE A 286 16.59 0.94 -4.63
CA PHE A 286 16.66 0.02 -5.75
C PHE A 286 16.34 0.75 -7.05
N VAL A 287 17.18 0.56 -8.06
CA VAL A 287 17.05 1.22 -9.36
C VAL A 287 17.10 0.24 -10.53
N GLN A 288 16.55 0.63 -11.67
CA GLN A 288 16.62 -0.14 -12.91
C GLN A 288 18.08 -0.31 -13.39
N PRO A 289 18.39 -1.42 -14.08
CA PRO A 289 19.69 -1.56 -14.73
C PRO A 289 19.94 -0.42 -15.74
N GLY A 290 21.15 0.13 -15.70
CA GLY A 290 21.61 1.28 -16.46
C GLY A 290 21.38 2.64 -15.78
N THR A 291 20.72 2.69 -14.62
CA THR A 291 20.36 3.97 -13.96
C THR A 291 21.60 4.71 -13.46
N GLN A 292 21.82 5.92 -13.98
CA GLN A 292 22.91 6.80 -13.53
C GLN A 292 22.48 7.56 -12.26
N ALA A 293 22.71 6.97 -11.09
CA ALA A 293 22.27 7.52 -9.80
C ALA A 293 22.70 8.98 -9.54
N GLU A 294 23.88 9.38 -10.03
CA GLU A 294 24.37 10.76 -9.90
C GLU A 294 23.61 11.77 -10.79
N GLN A 295 22.94 11.30 -11.84
CA GLN A 295 22.13 12.13 -12.73
C GLN A 295 20.67 12.18 -12.27
N SER A 296 20.22 11.18 -11.51
CA SER A 296 18.88 11.15 -10.92
C SER A 296 18.61 12.40 -10.10
N PHE A 297 17.49 13.07 -10.39
CA PHE A 297 17.07 14.24 -9.63
C PHE A 297 16.61 13.83 -8.24
N HIS A 298 15.81 12.78 -8.15
CA HIS A 298 15.17 12.34 -6.91
C HIS A 298 16.19 11.75 -5.92
N ILE A 299 17.17 10.98 -6.40
CA ILE A 299 18.25 10.47 -5.53
C ILE A 299 19.10 11.62 -4.98
N ARG A 300 19.41 12.63 -5.82
CA ARG A 300 20.15 13.83 -5.36
C ARG A 300 19.34 14.66 -4.37
N ALA A 301 18.04 14.82 -4.59
CA ALA A 301 17.15 15.50 -3.67
C ALA A 301 17.11 14.80 -2.30
N LEU A 302 16.94 13.48 -2.28
CA LEU A 302 16.99 12.69 -1.05
C LEU A 302 18.33 12.80 -0.32
N ARG A 303 19.46 12.71 -1.04
CA ARG A 303 20.81 12.92 -0.45
C ARG A 303 20.95 14.30 0.18
N LYS A 304 20.43 15.33 -0.50
CA LYS A 304 20.43 16.69 0.01
C LYS A 304 19.57 16.81 1.27
N ASP A 305 18.34 16.32 1.25
CA ASP A 305 17.44 16.38 2.42
C ASP A 305 18.01 15.62 3.62
N VAL A 306 18.62 14.46 3.41
CA VAL A 306 19.33 13.75 4.50
C VAL A 306 20.49 14.59 5.03
N ALA A 307 21.33 15.18 4.17
CA ALA A 307 22.48 15.98 4.58
C ALA A 307 22.10 17.29 5.32
N GLU A 308 20.90 17.82 5.08
CA GLU A 308 20.35 19.00 5.77
C GLU A 308 19.69 18.68 7.13
N THR A 309 19.72 17.41 7.56
CA THR A 309 19.09 16.94 8.80
C THR A 309 20.11 16.38 9.79
N PRO A 310 19.80 16.33 11.11
CA PRO A 310 20.69 15.73 12.10
C PRO A 310 20.65 14.20 12.11
N LEU A 311 20.04 13.56 11.10
CA LEU A 311 19.89 12.10 11.06
C LEU A 311 21.22 11.44 10.65
N ASP A 312 21.79 10.56 11.50
CA ASP A 312 22.95 9.72 11.14
C ASP A 312 22.51 8.60 10.18
N CYS A 313 22.32 8.98 8.92
CA CYS A 313 21.72 8.17 7.88
C CYS A 313 22.65 8.07 6.67
N THR A 314 22.83 6.85 6.16
CA THR A 314 23.57 6.60 4.91
C THR A 314 22.63 6.20 3.78
N ILE A 315 22.98 6.53 2.53
CA ILE A 315 22.21 6.13 1.35
C ILE A 315 23.07 5.20 0.49
N GLN A 316 22.53 4.02 0.18
CA GLN A 316 23.11 3.05 -0.73
C GLN A 316 22.18 2.90 -1.94
N VAL A 317 22.72 3.00 -3.15
CA VAL A 317 21.97 2.74 -4.38
C VAL A 317 22.31 1.33 -4.86
N ILE A 318 21.29 0.52 -5.11
CA ILE A 318 21.40 -0.87 -5.53
C ILE A 318 20.78 -1.00 -6.92
N GLU A 319 21.61 -1.32 -7.89
CA GLU A 319 21.18 -1.55 -9.27
C GLU A 319 20.60 -2.97 -9.39
N CYS A 320 19.38 -3.06 -9.92
CA CYS A 320 18.73 -4.33 -10.19
C CYS A 320 19.39 -5.01 -11.39
N ALA A 321 19.82 -6.26 -11.22
CA ALA A 321 20.34 -7.04 -12.33
C ALA A 321 19.23 -7.36 -13.36
N PRO A 322 19.54 -7.36 -14.67
CA PRO A 322 18.60 -7.86 -15.66
C PRO A 322 18.34 -9.35 -15.44
N ALA A 323 17.12 -9.82 -15.73
CA ALA A 323 16.82 -11.25 -15.60
C ALA A 323 17.79 -12.09 -16.47
N PRO A 324 18.29 -13.23 -15.97
CA PRO A 324 19.16 -14.12 -16.75
C PRO A 324 18.52 -14.50 -18.09
N LEU A 325 19.30 -14.59 -19.17
CA LEU A 325 18.81 -14.95 -20.51
C LEU A 325 17.97 -16.25 -20.55
N SER A 326 18.22 -17.18 -19.61
CA SER A 326 17.47 -18.43 -19.46
C SER A 326 16.00 -18.22 -19.06
N SER A 327 15.64 -17.15 -18.35
CA SER A 327 14.24 -16.84 -18.01
C SER A 327 13.51 -16.12 -19.15
N ARG A 328 14.24 -15.39 -20.01
CA ARG A 328 13.67 -14.71 -21.19
C ARG A 328 13.34 -15.66 -22.35
N LEU A 329 14.07 -16.77 -22.48
CA LEU A 329 13.83 -17.81 -23.49
C LEU A 329 12.82 -18.89 -23.03
N ALA A 330 12.53 -18.99 -21.74
CA ALA A 330 11.62 -20.00 -21.16
C ALA A 330 10.11 -19.66 -21.31
N ARG A 331 9.74 -18.77 -22.24
CA ARG A 331 8.33 -18.69 -22.70
C ARG A 331 7.94 -19.88 -23.57
N ASP A 332 8.91 -20.63 -24.08
CA ASP A 332 8.71 -21.92 -24.73
C ASP A 332 9.56 -22.99 -24.03
N VAL A 333 8.92 -24.12 -23.69
CA VAL A 333 9.48 -25.37 -23.15
C VAL A 333 9.69 -25.41 -21.63
N HIS A 334 9.04 -26.41 -21.00
CA HIS A 334 9.33 -26.96 -19.68
C HIS A 334 10.83 -27.31 -19.52
N ALA A 335 11.67 -26.33 -19.21
CA ALA A 335 13.07 -26.55 -18.92
C ALA A 335 13.24 -26.84 -17.42
N ARG A 336 13.46 -28.12 -17.09
CA ARG A 336 13.96 -28.54 -15.77
C ARG A 336 15.31 -27.88 -15.54
N GLN A 337 15.37 -26.90 -14.64
CA GLN A 337 16.64 -26.37 -14.12
C GLN A 337 17.19 -27.28 -13.03
N ALA A 338 18.52 -27.28 -12.87
CA ALA A 338 19.25 -28.15 -11.96
C ALA A 338 18.78 -27.97 -10.51
N PRO A 339 18.61 -29.06 -9.75
CA PRO A 339 18.24 -28.98 -8.33
C PRO A 339 19.28 -28.17 -7.55
N LEU A 340 18.81 -27.40 -6.57
CA LEU A 340 19.64 -26.71 -5.60
C LEU A 340 20.69 -27.68 -5.02
N PRO A 341 21.96 -27.25 -4.84
CA PRO A 341 23.02 -28.13 -4.39
C PRO A 341 22.67 -28.80 -3.06
N ALA A 342 22.89 -30.11 -2.96
CA ALA A 342 22.63 -30.90 -1.77
C ALA A 342 23.39 -30.35 -0.54
N ALA A 343 22.78 -30.50 0.64
CA ALA A 343 23.30 -30.02 1.92
C ALA A 343 24.72 -30.54 2.19
N GLN A 344 25.71 -29.66 2.10
CA GLN A 344 27.04 -29.87 2.68
C GLN A 344 27.02 -29.34 4.11
N THR A 345 27.48 -30.15 5.07
CA THR A 345 27.44 -29.88 6.51
C THR A 345 28.33 -28.72 6.95
N ASP A 346 29.34 -28.35 6.15
CA ASP A 346 30.30 -27.26 6.47
C ASP A 346 29.78 -25.85 6.16
N ARG A 347 28.56 -25.70 5.62
CA ARG A 347 28.00 -24.38 5.29
C ARG A 347 27.39 -23.70 6.52
N PRO A 348 27.55 -22.36 6.65
CA PRO A 348 26.91 -21.61 7.72
C PRO A 348 25.39 -21.79 7.67
N HIS A 349 24.80 -22.07 8.81
CA HIS A 349 23.37 -22.35 8.94
C HIS A 349 22.55 -21.08 9.04
N ALA A 350 21.46 -21.00 8.28
CA ALA A 350 20.47 -19.95 8.41
C ALA A 350 19.09 -20.57 8.63
N ILE A 351 18.30 -19.99 9.52
CA ILE A 351 16.90 -20.37 9.77
C ILE A 351 16.02 -19.22 9.26
N ILE A 352 15.05 -19.52 8.41
CA ILE A 352 13.97 -18.58 8.05
C ILE A 352 12.70 -19.05 8.75
N ALA A 353 12.14 -18.22 9.63
CA ALA A 353 10.82 -18.45 10.23
C ALA A 353 9.79 -17.47 9.64
N CYS A 354 8.65 -18.00 9.19
CA CYS A 354 7.57 -17.16 8.68
C CYS A 354 6.19 -17.83 8.79
N PRO A 355 5.11 -17.05 8.95
CA PRO A 355 3.76 -17.57 8.88
C PRO A 355 3.40 -18.00 7.46
N LEU A 356 2.43 -18.90 7.36
CA LEU A 356 1.86 -19.33 6.10
C LEU A 356 0.84 -18.30 5.59
N ASP A 357 1.37 -17.21 5.03
CA ASP A 357 0.60 -16.25 4.24
C ASP A 357 1.28 -15.97 2.89
N PRO A 358 0.52 -15.57 1.85
CA PRO A 358 1.07 -15.38 0.50
C PRO A 358 2.30 -14.48 0.40
N HIS A 359 2.35 -13.40 1.18
CA HIS A 359 3.46 -12.46 1.14
C HIS A 359 4.67 -13.03 1.88
N SER A 360 4.48 -13.57 3.08
CA SER A 360 5.58 -14.20 3.84
C SER A 360 6.21 -15.37 3.08
N VAL A 361 5.42 -16.16 2.35
CA VAL A 361 5.92 -17.24 1.48
C VAL A 361 6.81 -16.70 0.36
N ILE A 362 6.41 -15.62 -0.33
CA ILE A 362 7.26 -15.00 -1.35
C ILE A 362 8.54 -14.47 -0.72
N MET A 363 8.45 -13.74 0.39
CA MET A 363 9.61 -13.16 1.06
C MET A 363 10.58 -14.22 1.59
N ALA A 364 10.07 -15.36 2.04
CA ALA A 364 10.86 -16.52 2.39
C ALA A 364 11.55 -17.15 1.17
N ALA A 365 10.87 -17.23 0.02
CA ALA A 365 11.47 -17.73 -1.22
C ALA A 365 12.63 -16.85 -1.70
N LEU A 366 12.44 -15.52 -1.71
CA LEU A 366 13.47 -14.55 -2.08
C LEU A 366 14.64 -14.58 -1.10
N SER A 367 14.37 -14.56 0.21
CA SER A 367 15.41 -14.65 1.24
C SER A 367 16.21 -15.95 1.14
N ARG A 368 15.54 -17.08 0.90
CA ARG A 368 16.18 -18.40 0.70
C ARG A 368 17.05 -18.41 -0.56
N LYS A 369 16.57 -17.87 -1.69
CA LYS A 369 17.35 -17.71 -2.93
C LYS A 369 18.65 -16.96 -2.65
N HIS A 370 18.58 -15.84 -1.94
CA HIS A 370 19.73 -14.99 -1.64
C HIS A 370 20.70 -15.65 -0.64
N LEU A 371 20.19 -16.31 0.40
CA LEU A 371 21.02 -17.04 1.36
C LEU A 371 21.77 -18.20 0.68
N PHE A 372 21.14 -18.91 -0.25
CA PHE A 372 21.84 -19.93 -1.04
C PHE A 372 22.92 -19.34 -1.94
N ALA A 373 22.65 -18.20 -2.59
CA ALA A 373 23.65 -17.49 -3.39
C ALA A 373 24.84 -17.01 -2.53
N ALA A 374 24.59 -16.66 -1.27
CA ALA A 374 25.60 -16.32 -0.27
C ALA A 374 26.28 -17.55 0.38
N GLY A 375 25.93 -18.77 -0.02
CA GLY A 375 26.60 -19.99 0.43
C GLY A 375 26.09 -20.59 1.75
N HIS A 376 24.93 -20.16 2.24
CA HIS A 376 24.33 -20.71 3.45
C HIS A 376 23.59 -22.02 3.19
N ARG A 377 23.50 -22.87 4.23
CA ARG A 377 22.46 -23.90 4.31
C ARG A 377 21.24 -23.27 4.97
N VAL A 378 20.05 -23.47 4.40
CA VAL A 378 18.81 -22.81 4.86
C VAL A 378 17.84 -23.85 5.40
N GLU A 379 17.47 -23.70 6.67
CA GLU A 379 16.32 -24.36 7.29
C GLU A 379 15.10 -23.44 7.21
N LEU A 380 13.94 -24.03 6.93
CA LEU A 380 12.66 -23.33 6.87
C LEU A 380 11.77 -23.75 8.04
N LEU A 381 11.30 -22.77 8.79
CA LEU A 381 10.33 -22.91 9.85
C LEU A 381 9.03 -22.22 9.45
N ILE A 382 8.15 -22.97 8.77
CA ILE A 382 6.84 -22.46 8.34
C ILE A 382 5.78 -22.85 9.38
N PHE A 383 4.98 -21.88 9.80
CA PHE A 383 3.93 -22.09 10.81
C PHE A 383 2.59 -21.50 10.35
N PRO A 384 1.45 -21.97 10.87
CA PRO A 384 0.15 -21.44 10.47
C PRO A 384 0.00 -19.96 10.83
N ASP A 385 -0.63 -19.17 9.98
CA ASP A 385 -1.01 -17.78 10.27
C ASP A 385 -2.19 -17.76 11.26
N ALA A 386 -1.88 -17.93 12.55
CA ALA A 386 -2.84 -17.97 13.66
C ALA A 386 -2.50 -16.92 14.73
N ALA A 387 -3.48 -16.53 15.54
CA ALA A 387 -3.34 -15.48 16.55
C ALA A 387 -2.28 -15.83 17.62
N ASP A 388 -2.18 -17.11 17.98
CA ASP A 388 -1.24 -17.64 18.98
C ASP A 388 0.12 -18.06 18.39
N ALA A 389 0.28 -17.99 17.06
CA ALA A 389 1.47 -18.50 16.38
C ALA A 389 2.75 -17.76 16.78
N THR A 390 2.65 -16.46 17.09
CA THR A 390 3.81 -15.68 17.57
C THR A 390 4.24 -16.11 18.96
N SER A 391 3.30 -16.25 19.90
CA SER A 391 3.56 -16.79 21.24
C SER A 391 4.21 -18.17 21.16
N TRP A 392 3.66 -19.09 20.34
CA TRP A 392 4.24 -20.42 20.12
C TRP A 392 5.67 -20.36 19.56
N LEU A 393 5.91 -19.55 18.52
CA LEU A 393 7.22 -19.41 17.89
C LEU A 393 8.29 -19.03 18.91
N TRP A 394 8.02 -18.01 19.73
CA TRP A 394 9.00 -17.45 20.64
C TRP A 394 9.12 -18.20 21.98
N ARG A 395 8.02 -18.76 22.50
CA ARG A 395 8.02 -19.45 23.81
C ARG A 395 8.37 -20.93 23.71
N THR A 396 8.20 -21.53 22.54
CA THR A 396 8.38 -22.97 22.35
C THR A 396 9.43 -23.23 21.28
N GLU A 397 9.12 -22.95 20.01
CA GLU A 397 9.93 -23.44 18.89
C GLU A 397 11.36 -22.85 18.87
N LEU A 398 11.51 -21.53 19.01
CA LEU A 398 12.83 -20.90 19.08
C LEU A 398 13.48 -21.02 20.47
N ALA A 399 12.69 -21.33 21.51
CA ALA A 399 13.21 -21.55 22.85
C ALA A 399 13.91 -22.92 22.97
N ASP A 400 13.40 -23.94 22.30
CA ASP A 400 13.93 -25.31 22.35
C ASP A 400 15.14 -25.52 21.43
N ARG A 401 15.45 -24.56 20.56
CA ARG A 401 16.58 -24.62 19.61
C ARG A 401 17.88 -24.10 20.24
N GLU A 402 19.00 -24.67 19.79
CA GLU A 402 20.34 -24.25 20.21
C GLU A 402 20.88 -23.14 19.27
N PRO A 403 21.03 -21.89 19.75
CA PRO A 403 21.38 -20.78 18.87
C PRO A 403 22.82 -20.82 18.33
N SER A 404 23.75 -21.49 19.03
CA SER A 404 25.16 -21.54 18.63
C SER A 404 25.42 -22.28 17.31
N GLU A 405 24.44 -23.03 16.83
CA GLU A 405 24.52 -23.74 15.54
C GLU A 405 24.02 -22.90 14.36
N CYS A 406 23.51 -21.69 14.62
CA CYS A 406 22.88 -20.83 13.65
C CYS A 406 23.69 -19.55 13.41
N ALA A 407 24.07 -19.30 12.15
CA ALA A 407 24.72 -18.05 11.77
C ALA A 407 23.70 -16.92 11.56
N HIS A 408 22.51 -17.23 11.01
CA HIS A 408 21.47 -16.24 10.75
C HIS A 408 20.08 -16.74 11.14
N LEU A 409 19.36 -15.97 11.95
CA LEU A 409 17.93 -16.15 12.20
C LEU A 409 17.17 -15.04 11.47
N ILE A 410 16.38 -15.40 10.45
CA ILE A 410 15.58 -14.47 9.65
C ILE A 410 14.10 -14.66 10.02
N LEU A 411 13.46 -13.58 10.42
CA LEU A 411 12.08 -13.57 10.88
C LEU A 411 11.25 -12.71 9.93
N ILE A 412 10.25 -13.32 9.31
CA ILE A 412 9.41 -12.69 8.30
C ILE A 412 7.97 -12.72 8.80
N GLY A 413 7.29 -11.57 8.78
CA GLY A 413 5.85 -11.51 9.06
C GLY A 413 5.46 -11.79 10.51
N ASP A 414 6.35 -11.55 11.48
CA ASP A 414 6.05 -11.62 12.93
C ASP A 414 4.76 -10.87 13.26
N ARG A 415 3.81 -11.48 13.97
CA ARG A 415 2.51 -10.84 14.30
C ARG A 415 2.61 -10.05 15.61
N PRO A 416 1.81 -8.98 15.78
CA PRO A 416 1.73 -8.29 17.05
C PRO A 416 1.09 -9.16 18.11
N ASP A 417 1.78 -9.24 19.24
CA ASP A 417 1.40 -9.99 20.44
C ASP A 417 2.06 -9.31 21.65
N ALA A 418 1.28 -8.54 22.39
CA ALA A 418 1.79 -7.81 23.55
C ALA A 418 2.36 -8.76 24.61
N ASP A 419 1.73 -9.93 24.79
CA ASP A 419 2.09 -10.91 25.81
C ASP A 419 3.39 -11.65 25.44
N ALA A 420 3.66 -11.86 24.15
CA ALA A 420 4.90 -12.49 23.68
C ALA A 420 6.08 -11.50 23.57
N THR A 421 5.85 -10.19 23.66
CA THR A 421 6.88 -9.17 23.37
C THR A 421 8.10 -9.27 24.29
N SER A 422 7.90 -9.48 25.59
CA SER A 422 9.02 -9.63 26.54
C SER A 422 9.83 -10.90 26.28
N THR A 423 9.17 -12.01 25.97
CA THR A 423 9.83 -13.26 25.58
C THR A 423 10.60 -13.11 24.29
N LEU A 424 10.02 -12.46 23.28
CA LEU A 424 10.67 -12.16 22.00
C LEU A 424 11.99 -11.43 22.22
N LEU A 425 11.97 -10.33 22.97
CA LEU A 425 13.17 -9.53 23.23
C LEU A 425 14.26 -10.34 23.98
N ALA A 426 13.85 -11.21 24.90
CA ALA A 426 14.78 -12.09 25.62
C ALA A 426 15.37 -13.19 24.72
N GLN A 427 14.58 -13.76 23.80
CA GLN A 427 15.08 -14.74 22.84
C GLN A 427 16.00 -14.10 21.82
N VAL A 428 15.65 -12.93 21.27
CA VAL A 428 16.56 -12.20 20.35
C VAL A 428 17.92 -11.98 21.01
N GLU A 429 17.94 -11.51 22.26
CA GLU A 429 19.17 -11.34 23.03
C GLU A 429 19.93 -12.66 23.26
N ARG A 430 19.23 -13.76 23.59
CA ARG A 430 19.84 -15.09 23.73
C ARG A 430 20.53 -15.54 22.43
N TRP A 431 19.86 -15.39 21.29
CA TRP A 431 20.40 -15.80 19.99
C TRP A 431 21.62 -14.95 19.61
N GLN A 432 21.59 -13.65 19.89
CA GLN A 432 22.73 -12.76 19.69
C GLN A 432 23.92 -13.12 20.58
N ASN A 433 23.69 -13.38 21.86
CA ASN A 433 24.75 -13.75 22.81
C ASN A 433 25.45 -15.06 22.43
N ALA A 434 24.78 -15.91 21.64
CA ALA A 434 25.37 -17.12 21.06
C ALA A 434 26.10 -16.89 19.72
N GLY A 435 26.09 -15.67 19.19
CA GLY A 435 26.78 -15.28 17.96
C GLY A 435 25.94 -15.29 16.68
N ALA A 436 24.62 -15.57 16.77
CA ALA A 436 23.73 -15.54 15.62
C ALA A 436 23.38 -14.09 15.22
N GLN A 437 23.34 -13.80 13.91
CA GLN A 437 22.77 -12.55 13.40
C GLN A 437 21.25 -12.68 13.28
N VAL A 438 20.51 -11.83 13.99
CA VAL A 438 19.05 -11.83 13.92
C VAL A 438 18.58 -10.74 12.95
N THR A 439 17.90 -11.15 11.88
CA THR A 439 17.25 -10.27 10.91
C THR A 439 15.75 -10.29 11.11
N ILE A 440 15.17 -9.18 11.54
CA ILE A 440 13.72 -9.02 11.64
C ILE A 440 13.26 -8.20 10.46
N LEU A 441 12.50 -8.82 9.58
CA LEU A 441 11.75 -8.12 8.56
C LEU A 441 10.42 -7.77 9.23
N ASN A 442 10.04 -6.47 9.34
CA ASN A 442 8.77 -6.04 9.99
C ASN A 442 7.83 -5.08 9.18
N ARG A 443 6.68 -5.59 8.69
CA ARG A 443 5.68 -4.92 7.83
C ARG A 443 4.46 -4.45 8.62
N HIS A 444 4.29 -4.99 9.83
CA HIS A 444 3.13 -4.77 10.68
C HIS A 444 3.37 -3.55 11.57
N GLU A 445 2.65 -2.45 11.32
CA GLU A 445 2.80 -1.19 12.07
C GLU A 445 2.68 -1.38 13.59
N ALA A 446 1.79 -2.24 14.08
CA ALA A 446 1.66 -2.55 15.51
C ALA A 446 2.95 -3.07 16.16
N ASN A 447 3.87 -3.66 15.38
CA ASN A 447 5.15 -4.11 15.88
C ASN A 447 6.21 -3.00 15.92
N TRP A 448 5.98 -1.84 15.30
CA TRP A 448 6.99 -0.77 15.24
C TRP A 448 7.28 -0.16 16.63
N GLY A 449 6.34 -0.26 17.57
CA GLY A 449 6.57 0.07 18.98
C GLY A 449 7.68 -0.75 19.64
N ARG A 450 8.00 -1.95 19.12
CA ARG A 450 9.11 -2.79 19.61
C ARG A 450 10.48 -2.36 19.08
N LEU A 451 10.54 -1.59 17.98
CA LEU A 451 11.78 -1.20 17.31
C LEU A 451 12.79 -0.50 18.23
N PRO A 452 12.42 0.47 19.09
CA PRO A 452 13.39 1.09 19.99
C PRO A 452 14.07 0.08 20.93
N HIS A 453 13.36 -0.95 21.36
CA HIS A 453 13.93 -2.01 22.22
C HIS A 453 14.85 -2.94 21.44
N LEU A 454 14.38 -3.40 20.28
CA LEU A 454 15.20 -4.21 19.38
C LEU A 454 16.49 -3.48 19.02
N LEU A 455 16.41 -2.20 18.62
CA LEU A 455 17.53 -1.32 18.26
C LEU A 455 18.49 -1.07 19.42
N ARG A 456 18.01 -0.83 20.65
CA ARG A 456 18.90 -0.70 21.83
C ARG A 456 19.68 -1.99 22.11
N GLN A 457 19.08 -3.16 21.93
CA GLN A 457 19.76 -4.45 22.06
C GLN A 457 20.77 -4.68 20.92
N THR A 458 20.62 -4.02 19.76
CA THR A 458 21.56 -4.16 18.62
C THR A 458 22.90 -3.44 18.79
N ALA A 459 23.03 -2.53 19.77
CA ALA A 459 24.28 -1.79 20.01
C ALA A 459 25.48 -2.72 20.32
N HIS A 460 25.19 -3.96 20.70
CA HIS A 460 26.15 -5.05 20.82
C HIS A 460 25.80 -6.15 19.80
N ALA A 461 26.51 -6.16 18.66
CA ALA A 461 26.52 -7.20 17.63
C ALA A 461 25.22 -7.46 16.82
N GLY A 462 25.27 -7.09 15.53
CA GLY A 462 24.83 -7.97 14.42
C GLY A 462 23.36 -8.01 14.02
N ASN A 463 22.44 -7.40 14.76
CA ASN A 463 21.04 -7.39 14.36
C ASN A 463 20.77 -6.41 13.22
N GLN A 464 19.88 -6.82 12.33
CA GLN A 464 19.36 -6.00 11.25
C GLN A 464 17.84 -6.00 11.34
N VAL A 465 17.24 -4.82 11.49
CA VAL A 465 15.81 -4.67 11.28
C VAL A 465 15.59 -4.05 9.92
N ILE A 466 14.89 -4.76 9.05
CA ILE A 466 14.55 -4.29 7.71
C ILE A 466 13.10 -3.83 7.73
N LEU A 467 12.93 -2.55 7.42
CA LEU A 467 11.65 -1.89 7.20
C LEU A 467 11.58 -1.45 5.73
N GLY A 468 10.39 -1.29 5.18
CA GLY A 468 10.23 -0.85 3.79
C GLY A 468 8.78 -0.99 3.33
N GLY A 469 8.54 -0.71 2.05
CA GLY A 469 7.29 -1.10 1.39
C GLY A 469 7.20 -2.62 1.24
N ASP A 470 5.99 -3.17 1.10
CA ASP A 470 5.77 -4.62 1.20
C ASP A 470 6.50 -5.43 0.12
N TRP A 471 6.99 -4.82 -0.95
CA TRP A 471 7.71 -5.52 -2.01
C TRP A 471 9.22 -5.75 -1.72
N ALA A 472 9.84 -5.00 -0.81
CA ALA A 472 11.30 -5.00 -0.56
C ALA A 472 11.69 -5.67 0.78
N TYR A 473 10.99 -6.74 1.12
CA TYR A 473 10.97 -7.31 2.47
C TYR A 473 11.63 -8.68 2.55
N PHE A 474 12.88 -8.77 2.12
CA PHE A 474 13.65 -10.02 2.08
C PHE A 474 15.09 -9.79 2.52
N TRP A 475 15.78 -10.88 2.88
CA TRP A 475 17.20 -10.86 3.22
C TRP A 475 18.09 -10.73 1.97
N GLY A 476 19.18 -9.96 2.09
CA GLY A 476 20.18 -9.78 1.04
C GLY A 476 19.97 -8.53 0.17
N ASP A 477 21.05 -8.09 -0.48
CA ASP A 477 21.10 -6.86 -1.30
C ASP A 477 21.10 -7.14 -2.81
N GLN A 478 21.44 -8.36 -3.22
CA GLN A 478 21.45 -8.75 -4.63
C GLN A 478 20.01 -8.98 -5.10
N ILE A 479 19.59 -8.27 -6.13
CA ILE A 479 18.23 -8.37 -6.67
C ILE A 479 18.26 -8.41 -8.20
N ASP A 480 17.32 -9.14 -8.78
CA ASP A 480 17.07 -9.14 -10.22
C ASP A 480 15.62 -8.77 -10.57
N GLU A 481 15.35 -8.61 -11.88
CA GLU A 481 14.02 -8.25 -12.38
C GLU A 481 12.92 -9.24 -11.94
N ALA A 482 13.25 -10.52 -11.70
CA ALA A 482 12.30 -11.51 -11.22
C ALA A 482 11.99 -11.30 -9.73
N ASP A 483 12.99 -10.97 -8.91
CA ASP A 483 12.78 -10.65 -7.50
C ASP A 483 11.84 -9.46 -7.33
N ILE A 484 11.98 -8.43 -8.17
CA ILE A 484 11.08 -7.27 -8.18
C ILE A 484 9.66 -7.66 -8.58
N PHE A 485 9.52 -8.50 -9.60
CA PHE A 485 8.21 -9.01 -10.01
C PHE A 485 7.53 -9.74 -8.84
N TRP A 486 8.22 -10.68 -8.19
CA TRP A 486 7.68 -11.43 -7.06
C TRP A 486 7.40 -10.53 -5.85
N GLY A 487 8.25 -9.56 -5.54
CA GLY A 487 7.98 -8.55 -4.53
C GLY A 487 6.67 -7.80 -4.81
N ARG A 488 6.42 -7.43 -6.07
CA ARG A 488 5.14 -6.84 -6.49
C ARG A 488 3.96 -7.80 -6.34
N ILE A 489 4.12 -9.09 -6.67
CA ILE A 489 3.07 -10.10 -6.42
C ILE A 489 2.77 -10.21 -4.92
N ALA A 490 3.77 -10.19 -4.04
CA ALA A 490 3.58 -10.27 -2.59
C ALA A 490 2.73 -9.12 -2.06
N ALA A 491 3.06 -7.91 -2.50
CA ALA A 491 2.28 -6.72 -2.20
C ALA A 491 0.83 -6.82 -2.75
N LEU A 492 0.63 -7.34 -3.96
CA LEU A 492 -0.72 -7.53 -4.53
C LEU A 492 -1.55 -8.55 -3.75
N CYS A 493 -0.96 -9.68 -3.36
CA CYS A 493 -1.66 -10.74 -2.61
C CYS A 493 -2.12 -10.28 -1.22
N THR A 494 -1.48 -9.25 -0.66
CA THR A 494 -1.83 -8.65 0.63
C THR A 494 -2.65 -7.37 0.51
N ARG A 495 -2.96 -6.93 -0.72
CA ARG A 495 -3.61 -5.65 -1.02
C ARG A 495 -2.79 -4.47 -0.46
N ASP A 496 -1.48 -4.49 -0.68
CA ASP A 496 -0.55 -3.54 -0.07
C ASP A 496 -1.02 -2.10 -0.34
N PRO A 497 -1.28 -1.35 0.74
CA PRO A 497 -1.50 0.07 0.68
C PRO A 497 -0.66 0.89 -0.25
N VAL A 498 0.64 0.66 -0.10
CA VAL A 498 1.67 1.54 -0.57
C VAL A 498 2.20 1.09 -1.91
N GLN A 499 1.60 0.07 -2.53
CA GLN A 499 1.94 -0.36 -3.88
C GLN A 499 1.17 0.45 -4.92
N SER A 500 1.87 0.89 -5.97
CA SER A 500 1.17 1.42 -7.15
C SER A 500 0.54 0.30 -7.96
N THR A 501 -0.78 0.36 -8.11
CA THR A 501 -1.52 -0.49 -9.05
C THR A 501 -1.62 0.11 -10.46
N VAL A 502 -1.08 1.32 -10.67
CA VAL A 502 -0.96 1.89 -12.02
C VAL A 502 0.14 1.15 -12.75
N GLY A 503 -0.18 0.66 -13.94
CA GLY A 503 0.70 -0.22 -14.70
C GLY A 503 0.67 -1.68 -14.22
N LEU A 504 -0.33 -2.09 -13.43
CA LEU A 504 -0.58 -3.50 -13.16
C LEU A 504 -0.89 -4.23 -14.46
N SER A 505 -0.06 -5.22 -14.79
CA SER A 505 -0.25 -6.07 -15.97
C SER A 505 -1.30 -7.15 -15.73
N SER A 506 -1.91 -7.65 -16.82
CA SER A 506 -2.77 -8.84 -16.77
C SER A 506 -2.03 -10.05 -16.19
N ASP A 507 -0.73 -10.14 -16.46
CA ASP A 507 0.12 -11.25 -16.03
C ASP A 507 0.31 -11.21 -14.51
N GLU A 508 0.62 -10.05 -13.92
CA GLU A 508 0.71 -9.89 -12.47
C GLU A 508 -0.59 -10.25 -11.76
N GLN A 509 -1.73 -9.83 -12.31
CA GLN A 509 -3.04 -10.17 -11.74
C GLN A 509 -3.28 -11.68 -11.81
N THR A 510 -2.98 -12.31 -12.94
CA THR A 510 -3.20 -13.75 -13.15
C THR A 510 -2.28 -14.59 -12.26
N VAL A 511 -0.98 -14.25 -12.19
CA VAL A 511 -0.02 -14.91 -11.30
C VAL A 511 -0.44 -14.77 -9.84
N SER A 512 -0.89 -13.58 -9.42
CA SER A 512 -1.38 -13.36 -8.04
C SER A 512 -2.54 -14.30 -7.70
N GLN A 513 -3.52 -14.44 -8.60
CA GLN A 513 -4.66 -15.37 -8.41
C GLN A 513 -4.21 -16.83 -8.35
N GLY A 514 -3.27 -17.22 -9.22
CA GLY A 514 -2.67 -18.55 -9.22
C GLY A 514 -1.96 -18.91 -7.92
N LEU A 515 -1.15 -17.99 -7.41
CA LEU A 515 -0.45 -18.14 -6.14
C LEU A 515 -1.42 -18.26 -4.96
N LEU A 516 -2.42 -17.36 -4.90
CA LEU A 516 -3.45 -17.41 -3.87
C LEU A 516 -4.20 -18.75 -3.88
N ASN A 517 -4.56 -19.24 -5.07
CA ASN A 517 -5.22 -20.53 -5.23
C ASN A 517 -4.37 -21.68 -4.65
N ALA A 518 -3.09 -21.73 -5.01
CA ALA A 518 -2.18 -22.77 -4.54
C ALA A 518 -2.02 -22.75 -3.01
N ILE A 519 -1.82 -21.56 -2.42
CA ILE A 519 -1.63 -21.42 -0.97
C ILE A 519 -2.92 -21.75 -0.21
N TYR A 520 -4.07 -21.27 -0.67
CA TYR A 520 -5.35 -21.57 -0.02
C TYR A 520 -5.74 -23.04 -0.12
N ASP A 521 -5.42 -23.72 -1.24
CA ASP A 521 -5.62 -25.16 -1.37
C ASP A 521 -4.82 -25.94 -0.31
N HIS A 522 -3.58 -25.53 -0.04
CA HIS A 522 -2.75 -26.13 1.03
C HIS A 522 -3.31 -25.85 2.43
N ILE A 523 -3.75 -24.62 2.72
CA ILE A 523 -4.38 -24.30 4.02
C ILE A 523 -5.66 -25.12 4.21
N ALA A 524 -6.48 -25.22 3.17
CA ALA A 524 -7.76 -25.92 3.22
C ALA A 524 -7.62 -27.45 3.29
N SER A 525 -6.53 -28.04 2.76
CA SER A 525 -6.30 -29.49 2.84
C SER A 525 -5.94 -29.93 4.26
N VAL A 526 -5.11 -29.16 4.95
CA VAL A 526 -4.69 -29.45 6.34
C VAL A 526 -5.85 -29.38 7.32
N ARG A 527 -6.73 -28.38 7.19
CA ARG A 527 -7.93 -28.27 8.06
C ARG A 527 -8.95 -29.40 7.83
N ARG A 528 -8.99 -30.01 6.64
CA ARG A 528 -9.92 -31.11 6.31
C ARG A 528 -9.47 -32.46 6.84
N ALA A 529 -8.18 -32.63 7.12
CA ALA A 529 -7.62 -33.84 7.69
C ALA A 529 -6.48 -33.45 8.66
N PRO A 530 -6.81 -33.02 9.89
CA PRO A 530 -5.81 -32.73 10.91
C PRO A 530 -5.14 -34.04 11.34
N THR A 531 -4.20 -34.53 10.54
CA THR A 531 -3.26 -35.54 11.00
C THR A 531 -2.29 -34.85 11.95
N GLU A 532 -2.11 -35.39 13.15
CA GLU A 532 -0.96 -35.01 13.98
C GLU A 532 0.31 -35.13 13.13
N ASN A 533 1.14 -34.08 13.14
CA ASN A 533 2.39 -33.91 12.34
C ASN A 533 2.25 -33.45 10.88
N VAL A 534 1.42 -32.44 10.58
CA VAL A 534 1.56 -31.70 9.31
C VAL A 534 2.90 -30.94 9.31
N ASN A 535 3.82 -31.37 8.46
CA ASN A 535 5.05 -30.63 8.18
C ASN A 535 4.76 -29.54 7.12
N TRP A 536 4.45 -28.34 7.59
CA TRP A 536 4.17 -27.16 6.77
C TRP A 536 5.32 -26.82 5.81
N THR A 537 6.57 -27.05 6.24
CA THR A 537 7.75 -26.84 5.40
C THR A 537 7.73 -27.75 4.18
N THR A 538 7.47 -29.05 4.36
CA THR A 538 7.34 -30.00 3.23
C THR A 538 6.22 -29.61 2.28
N LEU A 539 5.10 -29.12 2.81
CA LEU A 539 3.93 -28.73 2.04
C LEU A 539 4.21 -27.53 1.10
N ILE A 540 4.98 -26.55 1.58
CA ILE A 540 5.18 -25.26 0.90
C ILE A 540 6.49 -25.19 0.11
N THR A 541 7.46 -26.06 0.40
CA THR A 541 8.74 -26.13 -0.33
C THR A 541 8.58 -26.13 -1.86
N PRO A 542 7.64 -26.88 -2.47
CA PRO A 542 7.45 -26.84 -3.93
C PRO A 542 7.05 -25.46 -4.45
N LEU A 543 6.26 -24.68 -3.69
CA LEU A 543 5.89 -23.32 -4.07
C LEU A 543 7.08 -22.37 -3.97
N LEU A 544 7.87 -22.47 -2.91
CA LEU A 544 9.08 -21.67 -2.71
C LEU A 544 10.08 -21.89 -3.84
N GLU A 545 10.25 -23.15 -4.27
CA GLU A 545 11.13 -23.50 -5.40
C GLU A 545 10.65 -22.87 -6.70
N ARG A 546 9.34 -22.94 -7.00
CA ARG A 546 8.77 -22.31 -8.20
C ARG A 546 8.94 -20.80 -8.21
N ILE A 547 8.76 -20.14 -7.07
CA ILE A 547 9.00 -18.69 -6.94
C ILE A 547 10.48 -18.39 -7.17
N ALA A 548 11.38 -19.14 -6.52
CA ALA A 548 12.83 -18.93 -6.64
C ALA A 548 13.35 -19.17 -8.07
N THR A 549 12.71 -20.04 -8.85
CA THR A 549 13.03 -20.29 -10.27
C THR A 549 12.21 -19.46 -11.26
N ASP A 550 11.39 -18.52 -10.78
CA ASP A 550 10.52 -17.67 -11.60
C ASP A 550 9.52 -18.43 -12.52
N ASP A 551 8.94 -19.53 -12.02
CA ASP A 551 7.98 -20.37 -12.76
C ASP A 551 6.57 -19.75 -12.77
N ARG A 552 6.42 -18.60 -13.42
CA ARG A 552 5.15 -17.85 -13.53
C ARG A 552 4.07 -18.65 -14.27
N GLY A 553 4.47 -19.48 -15.23
CA GLY A 553 3.57 -20.28 -16.06
C GLY A 553 2.74 -21.24 -15.22
N TRP A 554 3.36 -21.95 -14.27
CA TRP A 554 2.65 -22.85 -13.37
C TRP A 554 1.55 -22.14 -12.57
N PHE A 555 1.82 -20.94 -12.05
CA PHE A 555 0.83 -20.16 -11.31
C PHE A 555 -0.30 -19.67 -12.22
N ILE A 556 0.01 -19.23 -13.44
CA ILE A 556 -1.00 -18.86 -14.43
C ILE A 556 -1.98 -20.03 -14.67
N ASP A 557 -1.47 -21.26 -14.79
CA ASP A 557 -2.31 -22.45 -14.98
C ASP A 557 -3.25 -22.71 -13.79
N GLN A 558 -2.83 -22.35 -12.56
CA GLN A 558 -3.68 -22.49 -11.36
C GLN A 558 -4.79 -21.42 -11.28
N ALA A 559 -4.59 -20.26 -11.92
CA ALA A 559 -5.42 -19.07 -11.70
C ALA A 559 -6.90 -19.27 -12.10
N SER A 560 -7.16 -20.03 -13.15
CA SER A 560 -8.53 -20.25 -13.67
C SER A 560 -9.49 -20.88 -12.65
N THR A 561 -8.95 -21.62 -11.67
CA THR A 561 -9.73 -22.28 -10.63
C THR A 561 -9.95 -21.43 -9.37
N PHE A 562 -9.22 -20.32 -9.23
CA PHE A 562 -9.30 -19.44 -8.07
C PHE A 562 -10.70 -18.87 -7.88
N GLY A 563 -11.26 -18.25 -8.93
CA GLY A 563 -12.56 -17.59 -8.88
C GLY A 563 -13.68 -18.53 -8.42
N PRO A 564 -13.91 -19.66 -9.12
CA PRO A 564 -14.93 -20.64 -8.75
C PRO A 564 -14.80 -21.22 -7.34
N ARG A 565 -13.58 -21.32 -6.79
CA ARG A 565 -13.34 -21.93 -5.46
C ARG A 565 -13.39 -20.94 -4.31
N TYR A 566 -12.82 -19.76 -4.50
CA TYR A 566 -12.51 -18.83 -3.41
C TYR A 566 -13.15 -17.45 -3.57
N ALA A 567 -13.62 -17.09 -4.76
CA ALA A 567 -14.32 -15.83 -5.03
C ALA A 567 -15.84 -15.99 -5.17
N VAL A 568 -16.41 -17.05 -4.58
CA VAL A 568 -17.86 -17.30 -4.52
C VAL A 568 -18.24 -17.63 -3.08
N LEU A 569 -19.18 -16.87 -2.51
CA LEU A 569 -19.70 -17.16 -1.18
C LEU A 569 -20.82 -18.22 -1.25
N PRO A 570 -20.89 -19.15 -0.29
CA PRO A 570 -21.88 -20.22 -0.28
C PRO A 570 -23.30 -19.74 0.09
N ALA A 571 -23.44 -18.52 0.63
CA ALA A 571 -24.70 -17.96 1.08
C ALA A 571 -25.12 -16.75 0.22
N ALA A 572 -26.44 -16.59 0.04
CA ALA A 572 -27.01 -15.39 -0.57
C ALA A 572 -26.95 -14.24 0.44
N GLY A 573 -26.14 -13.21 0.17
CA GLY A 573 -26.04 -12.05 1.04
C GLY A 573 -27.34 -11.26 1.08
N GLN A 574 -27.72 -10.80 2.27
CA GLN A 574 -28.87 -9.94 2.50
C GLN A 574 -28.48 -8.49 2.19
N PRO A 575 -29.01 -7.87 1.11
CA PRO A 575 -28.70 -6.48 0.80
C PRO A 575 -29.43 -5.56 1.80
N THR A 576 -28.67 -4.73 2.50
CA THR A 576 -29.13 -3.75 3.49
C THR A 576 -28.60 -2.36 3.10
N GLY A 577 -29.21 -1.80 2.05
CA GLY A 577 -28.81 -0.51 1.47
C GLY A 577 -27.43 -0.57 0.79
N LYS A 578 -26.46 0.16 1.35
CA LYS A 578 -25.06 0.21 0.92
C LYS A 578 -24.20 -0.96 1.43
N ALA A 579 -24.73 -1.80 2.32
CA ALA A 579 -24.05 -3.01 2.80
C ALA A 579 -24.72 -4.31 2.34
N MET A 580 -23.93 -5.38 2.23
CA MET A 580 -24.40 -6.76 2.18
C MET A 580 -24.03 -7.46 3.46
N TRP A 581 -24.91 -8.29 4.01
CA TRP A 581 -24.58 -9.13 5.16
C TRP A 581 -24.75 -10.61 4.82
N PHE A 582 -23.75 -11.40 5.21
CA PHE A 582 -23.66 -12.85 5.01
C PHE A 582 -23.53 -13.54 6.36
N GLU A 583 -24.38 -14.53 6.59
CA GLU A 583 -24.20 -15.48 7.68
C GLU A 583 -23.64 -16.77 7.08
N LEU A 584 -22.38 -17.07 7.39
CA LEU A 584 -21.63 -18.17 6.80
C LEU A 584 -21.50 -19.32 7.79
N THR A 585 -21.34 -20.53 7.27
CA THR A 585 -20.74 -21.62 8.04
C THR A 585 -19.24 -21.39 8.17
N ALA A 586 -18.62 -21.91 9.24
CA ALA A 586 -17.19 -21.76 9.49
C ALA A 586 -16.36 -22.15 8.24
N PRO A 587 -15.69 -21.19 7.58
CA PRO A 587 -15.04 -21.43 6.31
C PRO A 587 -13.76 -22.26 6.49
N THR A 588 -13.49 -23.16 5.54
CA THR A 588 -12.25 -23.97 5.54
C THR A 588 -11.00 -23.11 5.32
N ALA A 589 -11.11 -21.99 4.61
CA ALA A 589 -10.07 -20.99 4.44
C ALA A 589 -10.64 -19.59 4.76
N PRO A 590 -10.61 -19.14 6.03
CA PRO A 590 -11.19 -17.85 6.43
C PRO A 590 -10.64 -16.65 5.66
N HIS A 591 -9.35 -16.66 5.30
CA HIS A 591 -8.75 -15.60 4.48
C HIS A 591 -9.30 -15.53 3.06
N ALA A 592 -9.88 -16.62 2.54
CA ALA A 592 -10.50 -16.61 1.21
C ALA A 592 -11.83 -15.84 1.19
N VAL A 593 -12.52 -15.71 2.34
CA VAL A 593 -13.83 -15.03 2.44
C VAL A 593 -13.77 -13.59 1.94
N TYR A 594 -12.62 -12.92 2.11
CA TYR A 594 -12.37 -11.58 1.59
C TYR A 594 -12.66 -11.49 0.08
N TRP A 595 -12.21 -12.47 -0.70
CA TRP A 595 -12.39 -12.50 -2.16
C TRP A 595 -13.83 -12.79 -2.56
N GLY A 596 -14.53 -13.64 -1.80
CA GLY A 596 -15.95 -13.88 -2.00
C GLY A 596 -16.81 -12.65 -1.70
N LEU A 597 -16.50 -11.92 -0.62
CA LEU A 597 -17.19 -10.67 -0.28
C LEU A 597 -16.93 -9.58 -1.33
N GLU A 598 -15.70 -9.49 -1.83
CA GLU A 598 -15.33 -8.55 -2.89
C GLU A 598 -16.10 -8.84 -4.18
N ALA A 599 -16.09 -10.09 -4.65
CA ALA A 599 -16.85 -10.51 -5.82
C ALA A 599 -18.36 -10.25 -5.67
N ALA A 600 -18.90 -10.40 -4.46
CA ALA A 600 -20.29 -10.07 -4.18
C ALA A 600 -20.59 -8.57 -4.35
N ILE A 601 -19.70 -7.70 -3.86
CA ILE A 601 -19.81 -6.25 -4.09
C ILE A 601 -19.73 -5.95 -5.60
N GLU A 602 -18.79 -6.57 -6.32
CA GLU A 602 -18.66 -6.38 -7.77
C GLU A 602 -19.93 -6.77 -8.53
N ALA A 603 -20.56 -7.88 -8.14
CA ALA A 603 -21.79 -8.38 -8.74
C ALA A 603 -23.00 -7.45 -8.55
N ARG A 604 -23.00 -6.58 -7.53
CA ARG A 604 -24.04 -5.54 -7.35
C ARG A 604 -23.92 -4.40 -8.36
N GLY A 605 -22.82 -4.36 -9.10
CA GLY A 605 -22.59 -3.39 -10.15
C GLY A 605 -22.38 -1.97 -9.62
N ARG A 606 -22.14 -1.06 -10.56
CA ARG A 606 -21.74 0.31 -10.28
C ARG A 606 -22.84 1.31 -10.67
N MET A 607 -22.86 2.47 -10.02
CA MET A 607 -23.68 3.64 -10.35
C MET A 607 -22.80 4.75 -10.95
N PRO A 608 -23.27 5.44 -12.00
CA PRO A 608 -22.55 6.56 -12.58
C PRO A 608 -22.86 7.88 -11.83
N VAL A 609 -22.39 8.01 -10.59
CA VAL A 609 -22.54 9.23 -9.75
C VAL A 609 -21.15 9.80 -9.51
N ARG A 610 -20.87 11.06 -9.94
CA ARG A 610 -19.59 11.80 -9.75
C ARG A 610 -18.32 10.93 -9.57
N GLY A 611 -18.17 9.88 -10.38
CA GLY A 611 -17.32 8.73 -10.09
C GLY A 611 -18.02 7.44 -10.55
N ILE A 612 -17.40 6.29 -10.32
CA ILE A 612 -18.03 4.97 -10.54
C ILE A 612 -18.06 4.27 -9.18
N CYS A 613 -19.14 4.45 -8.43
CA CYS A 613 -19.33 3.83 -7.12
C CYS A 613 -20.08 2.51 -7.27
N TYR A 614 -19.72 1.48 -6.52
CA TYR A 614 -20.57 0.31 -6.31
C TYR A 614 -21.88 0.72 -5.65
N ARG A 615 -22.98 0.07 -6.06
CA ARG A 615 -24.30 0.27 -5.43
C ARG A 615 -24.29 -0.12 -3.96
N THR A 616 -23.50 -1.12 -3.63
CA THR A 616 -23.42 -1.73 -2.30
C THR A 616 -21.93 -1.94 -2.01
N PRO A 617 -21.19 -0.88 -1.63
CA PRO A 617 -19.74 -0.93 -1.53
C PRO A 617 -19.20 -1.70 -0.31
N TYR A 618 -20.07 -2.10 0.61
CA TYR A 618 -19.71 -2.81 1.84
C TYR A 618 -20.25 -4.24 1.84
N ALA A 619 -19.49 -5.15 2.46
CA ALA A 619 -19.92 -6.52 2.69
C ALA A 619 -19.43 -7.01 4.07
N ILE A 620 -20.32 -7.64 4.82
CA ILE A 620 -20.10 -8.10 6.19
C ILE A 620 -20.40 -9.59 6.22
N ALA A 621 -19.51 -10.40 6.78
CA ALA A 621 -19.70 -11.82 7.01
C ALA A 621 -19.56 -12.14 8.50
N THR A 622 -20.41 -13.03 8.98
CA THR A 622 -20.31 -13.59 10.34
C THR A 622 -20.36 -15.11 10.28
N TRP A 623 -19.58 -15.79 11.13
CA TRP A 623 -19.66 -17.23 11.34
C TRP A 623 -19.29 -17.61 12.77
N SER A 624 -19.88 -18.69 13.29
CA SER A 624 -19.53 -19.22 14.61
C SER A 624 -18.16 -19.89 14.59
N ASP A 625 -17.33 -19.60 15.58
CA ASP A 625 -16.07 -20.31 15.78
C ASP A 625 -16.32 -21.61 16.56
N SER A 626 -16.37 -22.74 15.85
CA SER A 626 -16.59 -24.06 16.44
C SER A 626 -15.37 -24.62 17.18
N SER A 627 -14.23 -23.92 17.19
CA SER A 627 -13.02 -24.36 17.90
C SER A 627 -13.01 -24.05 19.40
N ALA A 628 -13.99 -23.27 19.89
CA ALA A 628 -14.17 -23.02 21.31
C ALA A 628 -15.02 -24.14 21.94
N GLU A 629 -14.38 -25.16 22.50
CA GLU A 629 -15.02 -26.17 23.37
C GLU A 629 -15.52 -25.61 24.72
N ASP A 630 -15.44 -24.29 24.92
CA ASP A 630 -15.79 -23.65 26.18
C ASP A 630 -17.27 -23.25 26.21
N GLU A 631 -18.14 -24.21 26.56
CA GLU A 631 -19.59 -24.02 26.77
C GLU A 631 -19.91 -22.92 27.80
N THR A 632 -18.93 -22.48 28.59
CA THR A 632 -19.10 -21.48 29.65
C THR A 632 -19.16 -20.03 29.16
N ASN A 633 -18.78 -19.75 27.90
CA ASN A 633 -18.66 -18.38 27.36
C ASN A 633 -19.67 -17.99 26.26
N GLY A 634 -20.76 -18.75 26.08
CA GLY A 634 -21.90 -18.32 25.25
C GLY A 634 -21.65 -18.27 23.73
N GLY A 635 -20.60 -18.94 23.24
CA GLY A 635 -20.24 -19.01 21.82
C GLY A 635 -19.58 -17.73 21.28
N ALA A 636 -18.48 -17.89 20.55
CA ALA A 636 -17.81 -16.78 19.87
C ALA A 636 -18.21 -16.71 18.40
N VAL A 637 -18.42 -15.49 17.91
CA VAL A 637 -18.70 -15.18 16.51
C VAL A 637 -17.52 -14.43 15.94
N GLU A 638 -17.01 -14.90 14.82
CA GLU A 638 -16.07 -14.18 13.98
C GLU A 638 -16.86 -13.24 13.06
N LEU A 639 -16.47 -11.97 13.06
CA LEU A 639 -16.99 -10.96 12.15
C LEU A 639 -15.86 -10.53 11.21
N LEU A 640 -16.12 -10.57 9.91
CA LEU A 640 -15.29 -9.98 8.86
C LEU A 640 -16.13 -8.96 8.11
N ALA A 641 -15.75 -7.69 8.14
CA ALA A 641 -16.41 -6.66 7.34
C ALA A 641 -15.41 -6.02 6.40
N ILE A 642 -15.81 -5.82 5.15
CA ILE A 642 -15.01 -5.19 4.12
C ILE A 642 -15.76 -4.04 3.46
N ASN A 643 -15.01 -3.08 2.93
CA ASN A 643 -15.46 -2.35 1.75
C ASN A 643 -14.63 -2.81 0.57
N HIS A 644 -15.16 -2.68 -0.65
CA HIS A 644 -14.39 -3.04 -1.83
C HIS A 644 -13.11 -2.20 -1.86
N TRP A 645 -11.93 -2.83 -1.91
CA TRP A 645 -10.65 -2.11 -1.80
C TRP A 645 -10.40 -1.14 -2.96
N ARG A 646 -11.12 -1.33 -4.08
CA ARG A 646 -11.20 -0.38 -5.21
C ARG A 646 -12.41 0.58 -5.19
N GLU A 647 -13.23 0.58 -4.14
CA GLU A 647 -14.27 1.58 -3.96
C GLU A 647 -13.67 2.82 -3.32
N GLU A 648 -13.73 3.91 -4.07
CA GLU A 648 -13.05 5.16 -3.77
C GLU A 648 -13.95 6.11 -2.95
N GLU A 649 -15.27 6.01 -3.10
CA GLU A 649 -16.23 6.89 -2.43
C GLU A 649 -16.75 6.31 -1.10
N ALA A 650 -16.40 5.05 -0.80
CA ALA A 650 -16.73 4.44 0.47
C ALA A 650 -15.80 4.95 1.58
N THR A 651 -16.40 5.41 2.68
CA THR A 651 -15.66 5.54 3.94
C THR A 651 -15.05 4.17 4.26
N PRO A 652 -13.75 4.08 4.56
CA PRO A 652 -13.16 2.79 4.88
C PRO A 652 -13.91 2.10 6.03
N ILE A 653 -14.18 0.80 5.88
CA ILE A 653 -15.01 0.02 6.82
C ILE A 653 -14.48 0.09 8.26
N ARG A 654 -13.16 0.21 8.46
CA ARG A 654 -12.56 0.38 9.79
C ARG A 654 -13.01 1.66 10.49
N LEU A 655 -13.21 2.74 9.74
CA LEU A 655 -13.68 4.00 10.32
C LEU A 655 -15.16 3.95 10.69
N LEU A 656 -15.90 2.96 10.17
CA LEU A 656 -17.31 2.74 10.44
C LEU A 656 -17.54 1.78 11.61
N TYR A 657 -16.49 1.11 12.10
CA TYR A 657 -16.58 0.24 13.27
C TYR A 657 -16.90 1.05 14.54
N PRO A 658 -17.88 0.65 15.36
CA PRO A 658 -18.23 1.36 16.60
C PRO A 658 -17.12 1.19 17.65
N PRO A 659 -16.31 2.22 17.95
CA PRO A 659 -15.15 2.08 18.84
C PRO A 659 -15.53 1.92 20.31
N ASP A 660 -16.78 2.22 20.65
CA ASP A 660 -17.36 2.15 21.99
C ASP A 660 -17.95 0.77 22.33
N ILE A 661 -18.02 -0.16 21.36
CA ILE A 661 -18.69 -1.45 21.50
C ILE A 661 -17.81 -2.57 20.99
N GLY A 662 -17.37 -3.44 21.91
CA GLY A 662 -16.54 -4.60 21.61
C GLY A 662 -15.04 -4.32 21.61
N PRO A 663 -14.22 -5.37 21.39
CA PRO A 663 -12.78 -5.23 21.29
C PRO A 663 -12.39 -4.49 20.01
N ALA A 664 -11.22 -3.85 20.02
CA ALA A 664 -10.68 -3.22 18.82
C ALA A 664 -10.51 -4.25 17.70
N PRO A 665 -10.99 -3.97 16.48
CA PRO A 665 -10.88 -4.92 15.39
C PRO A 665 -9.44 -5.02 14.88
N GLU A 666 -9.07 -6.23 14.49
CA GLU A 666 -7.88 -6.52 13.68
C GLU A 666 -8.13 -6.18 12.21
N GLY A 667 -7.07 -6.19 11.40
CA GLY A 667 -7.15 -5.98 9.96
C GLY A 667 -6.73 -4.57 9.55
N ASN A 668 -7.31 -4.11 8.44
CA ASN A 668 -7.01 -2.86 7.77
C ASN A 668 -8.29 -2.05 7.48
N GLU A 669 -8.20 -1.02 6.65
CA GLU A 669 -9.24 0.00 6.48
C GLU A 669 -10.30 -0.44 5.52
N CYS A 670 -9.97 -1.36 4.62
CA CYS A 670 -10.95 -2.01 3.77
C CYS A 670 -11.37 -3.38 4.26
N ALA A 671 -10.81 -3.86 5.37
CA ALA A 671 -11.25 -5.09 5.98
C ALA A 671 -10.92 -5.15 7.47
N ILE A 672 -11.95 -5.28 8.29
CA ILE A 672 -11.81 -5.51 9.73
C ILE A 672 -12.20 -6.94 10.08
N ARG A 673 -11.48 -7.54 11.01
CA ARG A 673 -11.80 -8.82 11.61
C ARG A 673 -11.89 -8.66 13.12
N VAL A 674 -12.94 -9.19 13.73
CA VAL A 674 -13.10 -9.14 15.18
C VAL A 674 -13.83 -10.37 15.69
N ARG A 675 -13.34 -10.91 16.81
CA ARG A 675 -13.99 -11.98 17.54
C ARG A 675 -14.86 -11.37 18.63
N LEU A 676 -16.15 -11.73 18.61
CA LEU A 676 -17.17 -11.15 19.49
C LEU A 676 -17.92 -12.26 20.24
N PRO A 677 -18.35 -12.03 21.49
CA PRO A 677 -19.39 -12.85 22.11
C PRO A 677 -20.65 -12.84 21.24
N MET A 678 -21.38 -13.95 21.15
CA MET A 678 -22.58 -14.06 20.32
C MET A 678 -23.62 -12.97 20.61
N THR A 679 -23.77 -12.59 21.89
CA THR A 679 -24.69 -11.53 22.33
C THR A 679 -24.29 -10.13 21.83
N LEU A 680 -23.01 -9.89 21.61
CA LEU A 680 -22.47 -8.61 21.14
C LEU A 680 -22.40 -8.53 19.62
N ALA A 681 -22.18 -9.66 18.95
CA ALA A 681 -22.01 -9.74 17.50
C ALA A 681 -23.17 -9.11 16.73
N GLN A 682 -24.41 -9.40 17.14
CA GLN A 682 -25.60 -8.86 16.49
C GLN A 682 -25.69 -7.33 16.61
N GLN A 683 -25.36 -6.77 17.77
CA GLN A 683 -25.36 -5.33 18.01
C GLN A 683 -24.31 -4.62 17.14
N VAL A 684 -23.08 -5.15 17.10
CA VAL A 684 -21.99 -4.60 16.30
C VAL A 684 -22.32 -4.63 14.80
N VAL A 685 -22.87 -5.73 14.28
CA VAL A 685 -23.29 -5.82 12.87
C VAL A 685 -24.34 -4.77 12.53
N GLN A 686 -25.36 -4.59 13.38
CA GLN A 686 -26.43 -3.62 13.14
C GLN A 686 -25.90 -2.18 13.09
N LEU A 687 -25.05 -1.80 14.04
CA LEU A 687 -24.44 -0.47 14.07
C LEU A 687 -23.51 -0.24 12.88
N LEU A 688 -22.75 -1.25 12.50
CA LEU A 688 -21.86 -1.17 11.33
C LEU A 688 -22.66 -1.01 10.04
N ILE A 689 -23.77 -1.74 9.87
CA ILE A 689 -24.69 -1.58 8.73
C ILE A 689 -25.31 -0.17 8.72
N ALA A 690 -25.72 0.35 9.87
CA ALA A 690 -26.25 1.70 9.98
C ALA A 690 -25.20 2.75 9.52
N ALA A 691 -23.98 2.67 10.05
CA ALA A 691 -22.88 3.54 9.66
C ALA A 691 -22.55 3.44 8.16
N CYS A 692 -22.58 2.24 7.59
CA CYS A 692 -22.40 2.01 6.14
C CYS A 692 -23.49 2.70 5.29
N ASN A 693 -24.71 2.82 5.81
CA ASN A 693 -25.84 3.42 5.10
C ASN A 693 -25.91 4.95 5.25
N GLU A 694 -25.32 5.50 6.33
CA GLU A 694 -25.22 6.94 6.57
C GLU A 694 -24.11 7.60 5.75
N ASN A 695 -23.01 6.87 5.50
CA ASN A 695 -22.03 7.22 4.47
C ASN A 695 -22.69 7.21 3.09
#